data_AF-A0A651E1R8-F1
#
_entry.id   AF-A0A651E1R8-F1
#
_cell.length_a   1.000
_cell.length_b   1.000
_cell.length_c   1.000
_cell.angle_alpha   90.00
_cell.angle_beta   90.00
_cell.angle_gamma   90.00
#
_symmetry.space_group_name_H-M   'P 1'
#
loop_
_entity.id
_entity.type
_entity.pdbx_description
1 polymer ?
#
loop_
_entity_poly.entity_id
_entity_poly.type
_entity_poly.pdbx_seq_one_letter_code
_entity_poly.pdbx_strand_id
1 'polypeptide(L)'
;MASILGLALPVEDPILIFGICMVVILVTPLLFERFRLPGLIGPIVAGVVLGSSVLNVLERGQAIELLGNVGLLYIMFLSGLEIDLSQFRKNRDRSLVFGVITFMIPQISGMVIFRYLLGFDWAASILIASMFASHTLVAYPIISRLGIMKNDAVVTTVGGTILTDTVALLVLVVVARGYEGELNLFFWVSLILSMVIYIAAVVYLLPPLARWFFRHVSDGGKSEFIFVLAVVFIGAYLARAVGTEPILGAFLVGLTLNRLIPERSRLMNRIQFFGETFVIPFFLIFIGLLVDVSVLVSGLTAWVVMIAMLSTNVGTKWISAGITRRIYNYSKAQGWVIFGLSTCEAAATLAATLVGYELGIIGDDVLNGVVLMIFATCILGPWVVDRFGREVARQEEEQLYEPRTSPQRILVPLANPSTSETLMDMAAMLRDNKSEETVFPLTVISEEVDIENTESYVAAAERLLAHAVVHAAELDIPVNPVTRVARNPVSGIVDAATERRVSDIVIGWNGRHSAQQRIFGTVIDQMLDQSNQQVWVCKLDHAVSTFQRLVVILPPMLDYNPGFYEAVRSLKHLAIQLGATLHVIVVQDDVDRFRQQFQSVAIAVSSSFMAVSWQDLSTKLQEMVSDTDLAILVSAREGTVAHERSLEQLPQTLAGLQVSFLVLYPSEKDMRSFGTRQPLGLPRLLAEERVVFDLATSSYAETVDVLLSRAIAAHDPRHDRLLQSLALDDVGYASECLPGVMISHARVQDLPNTQMLLGIHPQGVSHEQSAQAVHVIVLLLSPATLTTQDHLAQLADLARYFTHGESLDQLVACHQMSQLRDWFIQQDSIHG
;
A
#
# COMPACT_ATOMS: atom_id res chain seq x y z
N MET A 1 9.20 -12.91 50.16
CA MET A 1 9.80 -11.82 49.34
C MET A 1 9.47 -10.43 49.89
N ALA A 2 8.26 -10.17 50.41
CA ALA A 2 7.87 -8.90 51.03
C ALA A 2 8.72 -8.47 52.25
N SER A 3 9.29 -9.41 53.02
CA SER A 3 10.11 -9.09 54.20
C SER A 3 11.57 -8.70 53.89
N ILE A 4 12.04 -8.88 52.65
CA ILE A 4 13.46 -8.70 52.29
C ILE A 4 13.74 -7.26 51.79
N LEU A 5 12.72 -6.50 51.40
CA LEU A 5 12.85 -5.15 50.83
C LEU A 5 12.18 -4.02 51.64
N GLY A 6 11.46 -4.32 52.73
CA GLY A 6 10.79 -3.29 53.54
C GLY A 6 9.69 -2.50 52.82
N LEU A 7 9.26 -2.95 51.64
CA LEU A 7 8.20 -2.34 50.86
C LEU A 7 6.84 -2.85 51.34
N ALA A 8 6.02 -1.96 51.89
CA ALA A 8 4.60 -2.22 52.08
C ALA A 8 3.95 -2.42 50.71
N LEU A 9 3.14 -3.48 50.58
CA LEU A 9 2.29 -3.72 49.42
C LEU A 9 0.85 -3.33 49.80
N PRO A 10 0.10 -2.66 48.93
CA PRO A 10 0.48 -2.22 47.58
C PRO A 10 1.50 -1.06 47.60
N VAL A 11 2.23 -0.90 46.50
CA VAL A 11 3.23 0.18 46.39
C VAL A 11 2.50 1.52 46.28
N GLU A 12 2.71 2.41 47.25
CA GLU A 12 2.12 3.76 47.26
C GLU A 12 3.03 4.82 46.63
N ASP A 13 4.35 4.61 46.65
CA ASP A 13 5.31 5.59 46.14
C ASP A 13 5.18 5.78 44.61
N PRO A 14 4.83 6.99 44.10
CA PRO A 14 4.59 7.21 42.68
C PRO A 14 5.79 6.94 41.77
N ILE A 15 7.01 7.13 42.28
CA ILE A 15 8.24 6.90 41.52
C ILE A 15 8.44 5.39 41.33
N LEU A 16 8.21 4.61 42.39
CA LEU A 16 8.30 3.16 42.31
C LEU A 16 7.18 2.56 41.47
N ILE A 17 5.94 3.06 41.56
CA ILE A 17 4.84 2.67 40.66
C ILE A 17 5.24 2.88 39.21
N PHE A 18 5.74 4.07 38.87
CA PHE A 18 6.16 4.41 37.51
C PHE A 18 7.32 3.53 37.04
N GLY A 19 8.30 3.26 37.91
CA GLY A 19 9.42 2.36 37.63
C GLY A 19 8.97 0.93 37.33
N ILE A 20 8.03 0.40 38.11
CA ILE A 20 7.43 -0.93 37.87
C ILE A 20 6.71 -0.94 36.52
N CYS A 21 5.90 0.07 36.20
CA CYS A 21 5.24 0.17 34.90
C CYS A 21 6.27 0.21 33.75
N MET A 22 7.37 0.95 33.86
CA MET A 22 8.42 0.97 32.83
C MET A 22 9.05 -0.41 32.62
N VAL A 23 9.32 -1.15 33.71
CA VAL A 23 9.84 -2.53 33.62
C VAL A 23 8.82 -3.44 32.93
N VAL A 24 7.54 -3.30 33.26
CA VAL A 24 6.46 -4.06 32.60
C VAL A 24 6.42 -3.76 31.11
N ILE A 25 6.45 -2.49 30.72
CA ILE A 25 6.40 -2.04 29.32
C ILE A 25 7.62 -2.56 28.54
N LEU A 26 8.80 -2.61 29.16
CA LEU A 26 10.01 -3.13 28.55
C LEU A 26 9.97 -4.66 28.38
N VAL A 27 9.60 -5.38 29.44
CA VAL A 27 9.79 -6.84 29.53
C VAL A 27 8.64 -7.61 28.89
N THR A 28 7.39 -7.17 29.09
CA THR A 28 6.22 -7.97 28.70
C THR A 28 6.04 -8.14 27.19
N PRO A 29 6.28 -7.13 26.33
CA PRO A 29 6.20 -7.34 24.89
C PRO A 29 7.24 -8.37 24.42
N LEU A 30 8.48 -8.29 24.91
CA LEU A 30 9.57 -9.23 24.57
C LEU A 30 9.23 -10.67 24.98
N LEU A 31 8.61 -10.85 26.14
CA LEU A 31 8.16 -12.17 26.59
C LEU A 31 7.04 -12.71 25.71
N PHE A 32 6.02 -11.91 25.41
CA PHE A 32 4.86 -12.35 24.63
C PHE A 32 5.22 -12.64 23.17
N GLU A 33 6.10 -11.84 22.57
CA GLU A 33 6.63 -12.09 21.23
C GLU A 33 7.38 -13.43 21.16
N ARG A 34 8.13 -13.80 22.22
CA ARG A 34 8.77 -15.12 22.34
C ARG A 34 7.76 -16.26 22.36
N PHE A 35 6.54 -16.04 22.88
CA PHE A 35 5.44 -17.00 22.86
C PHE A 35 4.56 -16.90 21.59
N ARG A 36 4.96 -16.12 20.58
CA ARG A 36 4.17 -15.87 19.36
C ARG A 36 2.80 -15.22 19.62
N LEU A 37 2.68 -14.46 20.70
CA LEU A 37 1.52 -13.62 21.00
C LEU A 37 1.83 -12.16 20.66
N PRO A 38 0.83 -11.34 20.26
CA PRO A 38 1.04 -9.92 20.05
C PRO A 38 1.58 -9.23 21.31
N GLY A 39 2.66 -8.47 21.18
CA GLY A 39 3.30 -7.75 22.29
C GLY A 39 2.35 -6.79 23.03
N LEU A 40 1.31 -6.29 22.35
CA LEU A 40 0.26 -5.43 22.92
C LEU A 40 -0.54 -6.12 24.05
N ILE A 41 -0.61 -7.47 24.07
CA ILE A 41 -1.34 -8.23 25.09
C ILE A 41 -0.54 -8.29 26.41
N GLY A 42 0.79 -8.25 26.34
CA GLY A 42 1.68 -8.40 27.49
C GLY A 42 1.39 -7.41 28.63
N PRO A 43 1.35 -6.09 28.35
CA PRO A 43 1.04 -5.08 29.36
C PRO A 43 -0.35 -5.25 30.00
N ILE A 44 -1.36 -5.70 29.25
CA ILE A 44 -2.70 -5.99 29.79
C ILE A 44 -2.63 -7.12 30.82
N VAL A 45 -2.03 -8.25 30.44
CA VAL A 45 -1.90 -9.43 31.33
C VAL A 45 -1.08 -9.08 32.57
N ALA A 46 -0.01 -8.29 32.41
CA ALA A 46 0.78 -7.84 33.53
C ALA A 46 0.02 -6.90 34.47
N GLY A 47 -0.86 -6.04 33.95
CA GLY A 47 -1.79 -5.26 34.77
C GLY A 47 -2.66 -6.15 35.66
N VAL A 48 -3.25 -7.22 35.11
CA VAL A 48 -4.05 -8.18 35.91
C VAL A 48 -3.21 -8.86 36.98
N VAL A 49 -2.03 -9.35 36.61
CA VAL A 49 -1.15 -10.10 37.52
C VAL A 49 -0.61 -9.20 38.64
N LEU A 50 -0.24 -7.96 38.34
CA LEU A 50 0.28 -7.01 39.32
C LEU A 50 -0.82 -6.30 40.12
N GLY A 51 -2.07 -6.36 39.65
CA GLY A 51 -3.22 -5.73 40.28
C GLY A 51 -3.60 -6.30 41.64
N SER A 52 -4.53 -5.61 42.29
CA SER A 52 -5.01 -5.89 43.65
C SER A 52 -5.54 -7.31 43.84
N SER A 53 -6.10 -7.92 42.80
CA SER A 53 -6.74 -9.23 42.89
C SER A 53 -5.79 -10.42 42.80
N VAL A 54 -4.52 -10.23 42.42
CA VAL A 54 -3.55 -11.33 42.25
C VAL A 54 -2.31 -11.16 43.13
N LEU A 55 -1.41 -10.24 42.79
CA LEU A 55 -0.18 -10.00 43.57
C LEU A 55 -0.30 -8.78 44.49
N ASN A 56 -1.30 -7.93 44.29
CA ASN A 56 -1.52 -6.68 45.01
C ASN A 56 -0.27 -5.79 45.08
N VAL A 57 0.44 -5.67 43.96
CA VAL A 57 1.66 -4.86 43.83
C VAL A 57 1.32 -3.44 43.41
N LEU A 58 0.43 -3.31 42.42
CA LEU A 58 -0.05 -2.05 41.88
C LEU A 58 -1.54 -1.90 42.19
N GLU A 59 -1.90 -0.78 42.81
CA GLU A 59 -3.30 -0.36 42.92
C GLU A 59 -3.67 0.63 41.83
N ARG A 60 -4.96 0.72 41.52
CA ARG A 60 -5.53 1.74 40.64
C ARG A 60 -5.54 3.11 41.34
N GLY A 61 -4.36 3.68 41.52
CA GLY A 61 -4.18 5.04 42.02
C GLY A 61 -4.40 6.11 40.94
N GLN A 62 -4.55 7.36 41.38
CA GLN A 62 -4.80 8.52 40.51
C GLN A 62 -3.76 8.68 39.39
N ALA A 63 -2.49 8.34 39.66
CA ALA A 63 -1.41 8.44 38.68
C ALA A 63 -1.58 7.47 37.50
N ILE A 64 -1.93 6.20 37.78
CA ILE A 64 -2.14 5.19 36.74
C ILE A 64 -3.41 5.51 35.95
N GLU A 65 -4.47 5.94 36.62
CA GLU A 65 -5.71 6.35 35.96
C GLU A 65 -5.50 7.54 35.02
N LEU A 66 -4.73 8.54 35.44
CA LEU A 66 -4.38 9.67 34.58
C LEU A 66 -3.62 9.22 33.33
N LEU A 67 -2.55 8.43 33.49
CA LEU A 67 -1.74 7.92 32.39
C LEU A 67 -2.53 6.98 31.46
N GLY A 68 -3.42 6.16 32.03
CA GLY A 68 -4.30 5.28 31.26
C GLY A 68 -5.31 6.04 30.40
N ASN A 69 -5.94 7.07 30.97
CA ASN A 69 -6.86 7.94 30.22
C ASN A 69 -6.13 8.74 29.13
N VAL A 70 -4.91 9.21 29.42
CA VAL A 70 -4.01 9.82 28.42
C VAL A 70 -3.72 8.84 27.29
N GLY A 71 -3.36 7.60 27.62
CA GLY A 71 -3.17 6.48 26.70
C GLY A 71 -4.31 6.29 25.72
N LEU A 72 -5.52 6.16 26.25
CA LEU A 72 -6.72 5.97 25.45
C LEU A 72 -6.98 7.12 24.48
N LEU A 73 -6.96 8.36 24.99
CA LEU A 73 -7.18 9.55 24.16
C LEU A 73 -6.16 9.65 23.04
N TYR A 74 -4.92 9.26 23.32
CA TYR A 74 -3.84 9.27 22.34
C TYR A 74 -4.05 8.26 21.21
N ILE A 75 -4.52 7.04 21.51
CA ILE A 75 -4.86 6.03 20.46
C ILE A 75 -5.91 6.62 19.51
N MET A 76 -6.93 7.25 20.08
CA MET A 76 -8.05 7.79 19.30
C MET A 76 -7.68 9.02 18.51
N PHE A 77 -6.81 9.87 19.06
CA PHE A 77 -6.16 10.93 18.32
C PHE A 77 -5.31 10.40 17.16
N LEU A 78 -4.43 9.43 17.40
CA LEU A 78 -3.56 8.85 16.37
C LEU A 78 -4.39 8.22 15.25
N SER A 79 -5.46 7.51 15.62
CA SER A 79 -6.41 6.96 14.66
C SER A 79 -7.07 8.04 13.81
N GLY A 80 -7.48 9.17 14.38
CA GLY A 80 -7.99 10.30 13.59
C GLY A 80 -6.93 10.91 12.68
N LEU A 81 -5.69 11.03 13.18
CA LEU A 81 -4.58 11.69 12.52
C LEU A 81 -4.02 10.91 11.32
N GLU A 82 -4.08 9.59 11.34
CA GLU A 82 -3.53 8.72 10.30
C GLU A 82 -4.58 8.18 9.31
N ILE A 83 -5.85 8.57 9.45
CA ILE A 83 -6.89 8.20 8.47
C ILE A 83 -6.58 8.84 7.12
N ASP A 84 -6.57 8.02 6.07
CA ASP A 84 -6.60 8.51 4.71
C ASP A 84 -7.98 9.12 4.40
N LEU A 85 -8.07 10.45 4.42
CA LEU A 85 -9.30 11.19 4.15
C LEU A 85 -9.86 10.94 2.75
N SER A 86 -9.00 10.62 1.77
CA SER A 86 -9.43 10.34 0.40
C SER A 86 -10.14 8.98 0.33
N GLN A 87 -9.57 7.97 0.98
CA GLN A 87 -10.14 6.64 1.07
C GLN A 87 -11.37 6.60 1.98
N PHE A 88 -11.36 7.35 3.08
CA PHE A 88 -12.53 7.53 3.94
C PHE A 88 -13.70 8.16 3.17
N ARG A 89 -13.45 9.21 2.37
CA ARG A 89 -14.50 9.82 1.53
C ARG A 89 -15.05 8.84 0.49
N LYS A 90 -14.20 7.99 -0.08
CA LYS A 90 -14.60 6.92 -1.02
C LYS A 90 -15.44 5.84 -0.33
N ASN A 91 -15.11 5.49 0.92
CA ASN A 91 -15.74 4.43 1.70
C ASN A 91 -16.74 4.93 2.74
N ARG A 92 -17.16 6.21 2.69
CA ARG A 92 -18.04 6.82 3.71
C ARG A 92 -19.36 6.07 3.85
N ASP A 93 -19.94 5.63 2.74
CA ASP A 93 -21.21 4.91 2.72
C ASP A 93 -21.03 3.52 3.35
N ARG A 94 -19.88 2.87 3.11
CA ARG A 94 -19.54 1.59 3.73
C ARG A 94 -19.36 1.73 5.23
N SER A 95 -18.66 2.78 5.66
CA SER A 95 -18.43 3.09 7.08
C SER A 95 -19.75 3.34 7.82
N LEU A 96 -20.68 4.07 7.19
CA LEU A 96 -22.00 4.33 7.75
C LEU A 96 -22.85 3.07 7.85
N VAL A 97 -22.86 2.23 6.80
CA VAL A 97 -23.59 0.95 6.82
C VAL A 97 -23.00 0.01 7.87
N PHE A 98 -21.66 -0.13 7.93
CA PHE A 98 -21.02 -0.93 8.96
C PHE A 98 -21.35 -0.41 10.36
N GLY A 99 -21.26 0.90 10.59
CA GLY A 99 -21.63 1.54 11.85
C GLY A 99 -23.09 1.24 12.25
N VAL A 100 -24.04 1.31 11.32
CA VAL A 100 -25.44 0.95 11.58
C VAL A 100 -25.59 -0.54 11.92
N ILE A 101 -24.96 -1.42 11.16
CA ILE A 101 -25.04 -2.89 11.38
C ILE A 101 -24.42 -3.25 12.73
N THR A 102 -23.20 -2.78 12.99
CA THR A 102 -22.42 -3.10 14.19
C THR A 102 -22.93 -2.38 15.44
N PHE A 103 -23.82 -1.40 15.29
CA PHE A 103 -24.62 -0.84 16.39
C PHE A 103 -25.93 -1.62 16.60
N MET A 104 -26.75 -1.76 15.55
CA MET A 104 -28.11 -2.30 15.66
C MET A 104 -28.13 -3.77 16.06
N ILE A 105 -27.21 -4.58 15.53
CA ILE A 105 -27.19 -6.02 15.83
C ILE A 105 -26.86 -6.27 17.30
N PRO A 106 -25.76 -5.74 17.88
CA PRO A 106 -25.51 -5.86 19.31
C PRO A 106 -26.59 -5.21 20.17
N GLN A 107 -27.08 -4.02 19.79
CA GLN A 107 -28.10 -3.29 20.57
C GLN A 107 -29.41 -4.07 20.68
N ILE A 108 -29.95 -4.56 19.56
CA ILE A 108 -31.23 -5.28 19.55
C ILE A 108 -31.07 -6.65 20.20
N SER A 109 -30.02 -7.38 19.84
CA SER A 109 -29.79 -8.74 20.35
C SER A 109 -29.50 -8.71 21.85
N GLY A 110 -28.63 -7.82 22.31
CA GLY A 110 -28.33 -7.61 23.72
C GLY A 110 -29.56 -7.25 24.52
N MET A 111 -30.39 -6.32 24.02
CA MET A 111 -31.61 -5.92 24.73
C MET A 111 -32.58 -7.10 24.87
N VAL A 112 -32.78 -7.88 23.81
CA VAL A 112 -33.67 -9.07 23.85
C VAL A 112 -33.12 -10.13 24.80
N ILE A 113 -31.83 -10.45 24.71
CA ILE A 113 -31.19 -11.48 25.55
C ILE A 113 -31.26 -11.08 27.03
N PHE A 114 -30.84 -9.87 27.39
CA PHE A 114 -30.80 -9.47 28.80
C PHE A 114 -32.19 -9.25 29.39
N ARG A 115 -33.16 -8.80 28.58
CA ARG A 115 -34.55 -8.63 29.02
C ARG A 115 -35.24 -9.97 29.27
N TYR A 116 -35.20 -10.89 28.31
CA TYR A 116 -36.03 -12.10 28.34
C TYR A 116 -35.31 -13.33 28.90
N LEU A 117 -33.99 -13.43 28.74
CA LEU A 117 -33.22 -14.60 29.18
C LEU A 117 -32.66 -14.42 30.60
N LEU A 118 -32.26 -13.20 30.96
CA LEU A 118 -31.68 -12.89 32.28
C LEU A 118 -32.62 -12.08 33.17
N GLY A 119 -33.77 -11.63 32.66
CA GLY A 119 -34.83 -10.99 33.45
C GLY A 119 -34.54 -9.55 33.88
N PHE A 120 -33.55 -8.88 33.28
CA PHE A 120 -33.27 -7.47 33.58
C PHE A 120 -34.43 -6.55 33.15
N ASP A 121 -34.54 -5.40 33.80
CA ASP A 121 -35.49 -4.36 33.39
C ASP A 121 -35.11 -3.71 32.06
N TRP A 122 -36.05 -2.99 31.45
CA TRP A 122 -35.85 -2.35 30.15
C TRP A 122 -34.68 -1.36 30.15
N ALA A 123 -34.58 -0.49 31.15
CA ALA A 123 -33.49 0.49 31.26
C ALA A 123 -32.12 -0.21 31.35
N ALA A 124 -32.00 -1.21 32.22
CA ALA A 124 -30.79 -2.02 32.37
C ALA A 124 -30.44 -2.77 31.08
N SER A 125 -31.41 -3.40 30.43
CA SER A 125 -31.20 -4.18 29.20
C SER A 125 -30.76 -3.29 28.03
N ILE A 126 -31.37 -2.11 27.88
CA ILE A 126 -30.99 -1.13 26.84
C ILE A 126 -29.56 -0.63 27.08
N LEU A 127 -29.24 -0.30 28.33
CA LEU A 127 -27.94 0.21 28.72
C LEU A 127 -26.84 -0.83 28.52
N ILE A 128 -27.05 -2.06 29.02
CA ILE A 128 -26.12 -3.18 28.82
C ILE A 128 -25.93 -3.47 27.33
N ALA A 129 -26.99 -3.47 26.53
CA ALA A 129 -26.87 -3.70 25.09
C ALA A 129 -26.05 -2.62 24.37
N SER A 130 -26.11 -1.36 24.83
CA SER A 130 -25.31 -0.26 24.27
C SER A 130 -23.81 -0.43 24.52
N MET A 131 -23.44 -1.10 25.61
CA MET A 131 -22.04 -1.45 25.92
C MET A 131 -21.44 -2.46 24.93
N PHE A 132 -22.26 -3.27 24.26
CA PHE A 132 -21.81 -4.18 23.21
C PHE A 132 -21.82 -3.52 21.83
N ALA A 133 -22.50 -2.38 21.69
CA ALA A 133 -22.66 -1.69 20.42
C ALA A 133 -21.46 -0.77 20.11
N SER A 134 -20.93 -0.11 21.14
CA SER A 134 -19.66 0.65 21.08
C SER A 134 -18.46 -0.23 20.78
N HIS A 135 -17.30 0.35 20.49
CA HIS A 135 -16.02 -0.37 20.51
C HIS A 135 -14.85 0.61 20.52
N THR A 136 -13.71 0.17 21.04
CA THR A 136 -12.48 0.96 21.06
C THR A 136 -11.43 0.32 20.14
N LEU A 137 -10.74 1.12 19.34
CA LEU A 137 -9.70 0.66 18.40
C LEU A 137 -8.38 0.27 19.10
N VAL A 138 -8.44 -0.61 20.10
CA VAL A 138 -7.26 -1.06 20.87
C VAL A 138 -6.21 -1.70 19.96
N ALA A 139 -6.64 -2.40 18.90
CA ALA A 139 -5.75 -3.04 17.93
C ALA A 139 -5.22 -2.08 16.84
N TYR A 140 -5.47 -0.77 16.95
CA TYR A 140 -4.98 0.24 16.01
C TYR A 140 -3.45 0.20 15.78
N PRO A 141 -2.59 0.10 16.81
CA PRO A 141 -1.14 0.07 16.60
C PRO A 141 -0.69 -1.12 15.75
N ILE A 142 -1.43 -2.24 15.77
CA ILE A 142 -1.11 -3.43 15.00
C ILE A 142 -1.36 -3.17 13.51
N ILE A 143 -2.50 -2.59 13.14
CA ILE A 143 -2.81 -2.26 11.74
C ILE A 143 -1.87 -1.17 11.18
N SER A 144 -1.46 -0.21 12.01
CA SER A 144 -0.49 0.83 11.63
C SER A 144 0.89 0.20 11.36
N ARG A 145 1.39 -0.63 12.28
CA ARG A 145 2.64 -1.39 12.12
C ARG A 145 2.63 -2.31 10.89
N LEU A 146 1.49 -2.92 10.58
CA LEU A 146 1.32 -3.79 9.42
C LEU A 146 1.15 -3.03 8.09
N GLY A 147 1.04 -1.70 8.12
CA GLY A 147 0.94 -0.87 6.91
C GLY A 147 -0.42 -0.95 6.18
N ILE A 148 -1.43 -1.59 6.78
CA ILE A 148 -2.74 -1.84 6.15
C ILE A 148 -3.79 -0.77 6.48
N MET A 149 -3.37 0.39 6.97
CA MET A 149 -4.26 1.50 7.37
C MET A 149 -5.18 1.98 6.24
N LYS A 150 -4.70 1.88 5.00
CA LYS A 150 -5.43 2.29 3.79
C LYS A 150 -6.36 1.20 3.28
N ASN A 151 -6.35 -0.01 3.84
CA ASN A 151 -7.25 -1.07 3.39
C ASN A 151 -8.72 -0.68 3.57
N ASP A 152 -9.55 -0.91 2.56
CA ASP A 152 -10.97 -0.55 2.56
C ASP A 152 -11.73 -1.11 3.78
N ALA A 153 -11.39 -2.31 4.26
CA ALA A 153 -12.03 -2.94 5.40
C ALA A 153 -11.64 -2.26 6.73
N VAL A 154 -10.39 -1.83 6.86
CA VAL A 154 -9.88 -1.07 8.01
C VAL A 154 -10.55 0.30 8.07
N VAL A 155 -10.53 1.05 6.96
CA VAL A 155 -11.18 2.37 6.86
C VAL A 155 -12.67 2.29 7.19
N THR A 156 -13.36 1.27 6.66
CA THR A 156 -14.79 1.03 6.94
C THR A 156 -15.05 0.80 8.43
N THR A 157 -14.17 0.05 9.11
CA THR A 157 -14.32 -0.27 10.52
C THR A 157 -14.10 0.95 11.40
N VAL A 158 -12.96 1.63 11.19
CA VAL A 158 -12.57 2.85 11.92
C VAL A 158 -13.62 3.95 11.76
N GLY A 159 -14.13 4.13 10.54
CA GLY A 159 -15.20 5.08 10.26
C GLY A 159 -16.51 4.76 10.96
N GLY A 160 -16.85 3.47 11.07
CA GLY A 160 -18.04 3.01 11.77
C GLY A 160 -17.98 3.23 13.29
N THR A 161 -16.78 3.20 13.89
CA THR A 161 -16.57 3.46 15.33
C THR A 161 -17.13 4.80 15.78
N ILE A 162 -16.95 5.85 14.95
CA ILE A 162 -17.48 7.20 15.26
C ILE A 162 -18.99 7.15 15.44
N LEU A 163 -19.69 6.44 14.55
CA LEU A 163 -21.14 6.33 14.60
C LEU A 163 -21.57 5.51 15.82
N THR A 164 -20.95 4.35 16.05
CA THR A 164 -21.35 3.47 17.15
C THR A 164 -21.14 4.12 18.50
N ASP A 165 -20.02 4.80 18.71
CA ASP A 165 -19.70 5.41 20.00
C ASP A 165 -20.59 6.64 20.24
N THR A 166 -20.88 7.42 19.20
CA THR A 166 -21.81 8.55 19.30
C THR A 166 -23.21 8.06 19.68
N VAL A 167 -23.72 7.03 19.00
CA VAL A 167 -25.08 6.53 19.26
C VAL A 167 -25.16 5.77 20.59
N ALA A 168 -24.15 4.98 20.96
CA ALA A 168 -24.09 4.29 22.26
C ALA A 168 -24.07 5.30 23.42
N LEU A 169 -23.33 6.40 23.29
CA LEU A 169 -23.36 7.48 24.26
C LEU A 169 -24.75 8.13 24.35
N LEU A 170 -25.40 8.39 23.21
CA LEU A 170 -26.77 8.91 23.22
C LEU A 170 -27.71 7.96 23.95
N VAL A 171 -27.55 6.64 23.81
CA VAL A 171 -28.32 5.64 24.57
C VAL A 171 -28.05 5.77 26.06
N LEU A 172 -26.79 5.83 26.50
CA LEU A 172 -26.42 6.03 27.91
C LEU A 172 -27.11 7.29 28.47
N VAL A 173 -26.96 8.40 27.78
CA VAL A 173 -27.51 9.70 28.18
C VAL A 173 -29.03 9.64 28.29
N VAL A 174 -29.71 9.01 27.32
CA VAL A 174 -31.17 8.84 27.34
C VAL A 174 -31.62 7.98 28.52
N VAL A 175 -30.92 6.87 28.78
CA VAL A 175 -31.25 5.98 29.89
C VAL A 175 -31.02 6.68 31.22
N ALA A 176 -29.87 7.32 31.41
CA ALA A 176 -29.51 8.02 32.64
C ALA A 176 -30.49 9.17 32.95
N ARG A 177 -30.67 10.09 32.02
CA ARG A 177 -31.60 11.24 32.19
C ARG A 177 -33.06 10.82 32.21
N GLY A 178 -33.40 9.73 31.53
CA GLY A 178 -34.74 9.14 31.56
C GLY A 178 -35.09 8.60 32.94
N TYR A 179 -34.11 8.02 33.63
CA TYR A 179 -34.27 7.53 35.00
C TYR A 179 -34.46 8.67 36.01
N GLU A 180 -33.78 9.79 35.79
CA GLU A 180 -33.94 11.02 36.58
C GLU A 180 -35.20 11.84 36.23
N GLY A 181 -35.89 11.50 35.13
CA GLY A 181 -37.10 12.20 34.67
C GLY A 181 -36.83 13.52 33.93
N GLU A 182 -35.63 13.73 33.42
CA GLU A 182 -35.17 15.02 32.86
C GLU A 182 -35.16 15.09 31.32
N LEU A 183 -35.81 14.16 30.62
CA LEU A 183 -35.86 14.12 29.15
C LEU A 183 -36.80 15.18 28.54
N ASN A 184 -36.41 16.45 28.62
CA ASN A 184 -37.17 17.57 28.08
C ASN A 184 -36.68 18.00 26.68
N LEU A 185 -37.54 18.67 25.90
CA LEU A 185 -37.16 19.21 24.59
C LEU A 185 -35.93 20.15 24.67
N PHE A 186 -35.83 20.92 25.75
CA PHE A 186 -34.69 21.80 26.01
C PHE A 186 -33.36 21.03 26.09
N PHE A 187 -33.36 19.84 26.71
CA PHE A 187 -32.18 19.00 26.81
C PHE A 187 -31.67 18.58 25.43
N TRP A 188 -32.57 18.07 24.57
CA TRP A 188 -32.23 17.63 23.22
C TRP A 188 -31.73 18.78 22.33
N VAL A 189 -32.40 19.93 22.38
CA VAL A 189 -31.98 21.13 21.65
C VAL A 189 -30.61 21.60 22.14
N SER A 190 -30.40 21.63 23.46
CA SER A 190 -29.13 22.03 24.06
C SER A 190 -28.00 21.09 23.65
N LEU A 191 -28.21 19.76 23.69
CA LEU A 191 -27.21 18.75 23.34
C LEU A 191 -26.82 18.78 21.86
N ILE A 192 -27.81 18.88 20.97
CA ILE A 192 -27.55 18.97 19.52
C ILE A 192 -26.83 20.27 19.20
N LEU A 193 -27.30 21.39 19.78
CA LEU A 193 -26.68 22.70 19.55
C LEU A 193 -25.25 22.74 20.08
N SER A 194 -25.00 22.25 21.30
CA SER A 194 -23.66 22.21 21.89
C SER A 194 -22.71 21.32 21.08
N MET A 195 -23.18 20.15 20.61
CA MET A 195 -22.43 19.26 19.72
C MET A 195 -22.07 19.93 18.39
N VAL A 196 -23.04 20.59 17.74
CA VAL A 196 -22.80 21.30 16.47
C VAL A 196 -21.80 22.43 16.66
N ILE A 197 -21.94 23.22 17.73
CA ILE A 197 -21.00 24.29 18.08
C ILE A 197 -19.61 23.72 18.32
N TYR A 198 -19.49 22.62 19.06
CA TYR A 198 -18.22 21.96 19.32
C TYR A 198 -17.54 21.47 18.04
N ILE A 199 -18.26 20.72 17.20
CA ILE A 199 -17.71 20.21 15.93
C ILE A 199 -17.30 21.37 15.04
N ALA A 200 -18.14 22.40 14.91
CA ALA A 200 -17.81 23.60 14.15
C ALA A 200 -16.58 24.31 14.73
N ALA A 201 -16.45 24.39 16.06
CA ALA A 201 -15.32 25.03 16.69
C ALA A 201 -14.01 24.29 16.37
N VAL A 202 -13.99 22.96 16.48
CA VAL A 202 -12.81 22.16 16.14
C VAL A 202 -12.51 22.27 14.64
N VAL A 203 -13.50 22.07 13.77
CA VAL A 203 -13.28 22.03 12.30
C VAL A 203 -12.89 23.40 11.73
N TYR A 204 -13.40 24.51 12.27
CA TYR A 204 -13.15 25.85 11.70
C TYR A 204 -12.09 26.66 12.45
N LEU A 205 -11.97 26.56 13.78
CA LEU A 205 -10.97 27.34 14.53
C LEU A 205 -9.61 26.64 14.62
N LEU A 206 -9.56 25.30 14.68
CA LEU A 206 -8.29 24.59 14.86
C LEU A 206 -7.36 24.71 13.65
N PRO A 207 -7.80 24.50 12.38
CA PRO A 207 -6.89 24.59 11.24
C PRO A 207 -6.17 25.94 11.07
N PRO A 208 -6.82 27.11 11.19
CA PRO A 208 -6.11 28.38 11.11
C PRO A 208 -5.16 28.58 12.29
N LEU A 209 -5.56 28.17 13.51
CA LEU A 209 -4.69 28.24 14.69
C LEU A 209 -3.43 27.39 14.53
N ALA A 210 -3.58 26.13 14.10
CA ALA A 210 -2.48 25.22 13.87
C ALA A 210 -1.56 25.72 12.74
N ARG A 211 -2.12 26.18 11.61
CA ARG A 211 -1.34 26.79 10.52
C ARG A 211 -0.56 28.02 10.97
N TRP A 212 -1.17 28.87 11.78
CA TRP A 212 -0.50 30.04 12.34
C TRP A 212 0.66 29.63 13.24
N PHE A 213 0.43 28.68 14.16
CA PHE A 213 1.43 28.21 15.10
C PHE A 213 2.63 27.56 14.38
N PHE A 214 2.37 26.59 13.48
CA PHE A 214 3.42 25.89 12.74
C PHE A 214 4.24 26.82 11.83
N ARG A 215 3.65 27.94 11.37
CA ARG A 215 4.36 28.92 10.54
C ARG A 215 5.26 29.87 11.35
N HIS A 216 4.85 30.26 12.56
CA HIS A 216 5.51 31.32 13.33
C HIS A 216 6.38 30.80 14.47
N VAL A 217 6.21 29.54 14.89
CA VAL A 217 6.92 28.95 16.02
C VAL A 217 7.72 27.74 15.54
N SER A 218 8.91 27.98 14.99
CA SER A 218 9.80 26.93 14.51
C SER A 218 10.94 26.67 15.52
N ASP A 219 10.79 25.62 16.35
CA ASP A 219 11.85 25.14 17.28
C ASP A 219 12.17 23.66 17.06
N GLY A 220 12.50 23.30 15.81
CA GLY A 220 12.96 21.94 15.47
C GLY A 220 11.96 20.81 15.77
N GLY A 221 10.67 21.11 15.82
CA GLY A 221 9.56 20.17 16.05
C GLY A 221 9.19 19.88 17.50
N LYS A 222 9.89 20.45 18.50
CA LYS A 222 9.53 20.25 19.93
C LYS A 222 8.26 21.00 20.31
N SER A 223 8.20 22.30 19.99
CA SER A 223 7.03 23.14 20.27
C SER A 223 5.79 22.69 19.50
N GLU A 224 5.96 22.20 18.28
CA GLU A 224 4.89 21.63 17.45
C GLU A 224 4.27 20.40 18.13
N PHE A 225 5.11 19.50 18.67
CA PHE A 225 4.66 18.33 19.40
C PHE A 225 3.86 18.70 20.67
N ILE A 226 4.37 19.67 21.45
CA ILE A 226 3.67 20.16 22.66
C ILE A 226 2.33 20.81 22.28
N PHE A 227 2.30 21.60 21.20
CA PHE A 227 1.07 22.21 20.70
C PHE A 227 0.02 21.15 20.33
N VAL A 228 0.41 20.12 19.58
CA VAL A 228 -0.49 19.02 19.22
C VAL A 228 -1.04 18.34 20.48
N LEU A 229 -0.19 18.02 21.44
CA LEU A 229 -0.60 17.40 22.70
C LEU A 229 -1.61 18.27 23.46
N ALA A 230 -1.34 19.58 23.55
CA ALA A 230 -2.24 20.52 24.21
C ALA A 230 -3.61 20.57 23.53
N VAL A 231 -3.65 20.68 22.20
CA VAL A 231 -4.91 20.74 21.46
C VAL A 231 -5.70 19.45 21.59
N VAL A 232 -5.05 18.28 21.57
CA VAL A 232 -5.73 16.98 21.73
C VAL A 232 -6.45 16.90 23.07
N PHE A 233 -5.77 17.24 24.16
CA PHE A 233 -6.40 17.18 25.49
C PHE A 233 -7.44 18.28 25.72
N ILE A 234 -7.21 19.49 25.21
CA ILE A 234 -8.21 20.57 25.26
C ILE A 234 -9.44 20.17 24.45
N GLY A 235 -9.26 19.64 23.25
CA GLY A 235 -10.34 19.17 22.38
C GLY A 235 -11.14 18.04 23.03
N ALA A 236 -10.47 17.07 23.65
CA ALA A 236 -11.10 15.98 24.40
C ALA A 236 -11.87 16.49 25.64
N TYR A 237 -11.32 17.45 26.37
CA TYR A 237 -12.02 18.07 27.49
C TYR A 237 -13.26 18.87 27.05
N LEU A 238 -13.15 19.63 25.95
CA LEU A 238 -14.27 20.39 25.39
C LEU A 238 -15.41 19.46 24.90
N ALA A 239 -15.07 18.29 24.35
CA ALA A 239 -16.05 17.24 24.07
C ALA A 239 -16.83 16.85 25.35
N ARG A 240 -16.11 16.54 26.43
CA ARG A 240 -16.73 16.23 27.73
C ARG A 240 -17.61 17.35 28.26
N ALA A 241 -17.16 18.60 28.15
CA ALA A 241 -17.92 19.77 28.61
C ALA A 241 -19.25 19.95 27.87
N VAL A 242 -19.33 19.46 26.63
CA VAL A 242 -20.50 19.52 25.75
C VAL A 242 -21.43 18.31 25.93
N GLY A 243 -21.03 17.33 26.76
CA GLY A 243 -21.77 16.10 27.04
C GLY A 243 -21.41 14.94 26.12
N THR A 244 -20.23 14.98 25.49
CA THR A 244 -19.74 13.95 24.57
C THR A 244 -18.51 13.24 25.13
N GLU A 245 -18.22 12.02 24.66
CA GLU A 245 -17.06 11.27 25.16
C GLU A 245 -15.74 11.96 24.74
N PRO A 246 -14.76 12.12 25.65
CA PRO A 246 -13.45 12.70 25.34
C PRO A 246 -12.75 12.05 24.14
N ILE A 247 -12.96 10.76 23.94
CA ILE A 247 -12.43 9.96 22.84
C ILE A 247 -12.83 10.53 21.47
N LEU A 248 -14.10 10.91 21.31
CA LEU A 248 -14.61 11.51 20.07
C LEU A 248 -13.94 12.85 19.79
N GLY A 249 -13.66 13.62 20.85
CA GLY A 249 -12.95 14.88 20.73
C GLY A 249 -11.49 14.73 20.30
N ALA A 250 -10.77 13.78 20.91
CA ALA A 250 -9.41 13.45 20.51
C ALA A 250 -9.33 12.97 19.04
N PHE A 251 -10.27 12.12 18.63
CA PHE A 251 -10.40 11.66 17.25
C PHE A 251 -10.67 12.81 16.27
N LEU A 252 -11.63 13.70 16.59
CA LEU A 252 -11.96 14.84 15.72
C LEU A 252 -10.80 15.82 15.57
N VAL A 253 -10.03 16.05 16.65
CA VAL A 253 -8.79 16.83 16.59
C VAL A 253 -7.78 16.15 15.66
N GLY A 254 -7.56 14.84 15.81
CA GLY A 254 -6.67 14.07 14.93
C GLY A 254 -7.07 14.20 13.45
N LEU A 255 -8.35 13.96 13.15
CA LEU A 255 -8.91 14.07 11.80
C LEU A 255 -8.73 15.47 11.20
N THR A 256 -8.87 16.51 12.03
CA THR A 256 -8.71 17.91 11.61
C THR A 256 -7.25 18.27 11.35
N LEU A 257 -6.32 17.70 12.12
CA LEU A 257 -4.88 17.92 11.98
C LEU A 257 -4.20 17.03 10.92
N ASN A 258 -4.84 15.95 10.48
CA ASN A 258 -4.32 14.98 9.50
C ASN A 258 -3.67 15.65 8.27
N ARG A 259 -4.30 16.66 7.69
CA ARG A 259 -3.76 17.39 6.51
C ARG A 259 -2.58 18.30 6.83
N LEU A 260 -2.45 18.73 8.07
CA LEU A 260 -1.38 19.65 8.52
C LEU A 260 -0.15 18.91 9.02
N ILE A 261 -0.27 17.61 9.31
CA ILE A 261 0.80 16.75 9.82
C ILE A 261 0.93 15.54 8.89
N PRO A 262 1.72 15.64 7.80
CA PRO A 262 1.88 14.54 6.85
C PRO A 262 2.48 13.28 7.50
N GLU A 263 2.10 12.10 7.00
CA GLU A 263 2.53 10.79 7.52
C GLU A 263 4.06 10.65 7.62
N ARG A 264 4.82 11.18 6.65
CA ARG A 264 6.29 11.10 6.61
C ARG A 264 7.02 12.26 7.29
N SER A 265 6.29 13.11 8.02
CA SER A 265 6.87 14.28 8.68
C SER A 265 7.64 13.91 9.96
N ARG A 266 8.62 14.74 10.34
CA ARG A 266 9.36 14.56 11.61
C ARG A 266 8.43 14.64 12.83
N LEU A 267 7.42 15.50 12.76
CA LEU A 267 6.41 15.66 13.80
C LEU A 267 5.60 14.38 13.96
N MET A 268 5.17 13.76 12.86
CA MET A 268 4.46 12.48 12.89
C MET A 268 5.30 11.39 13.58
N ASN A 269 6.57 11.23 13.20
CA ASN A 269 7.44 10.23 13.82
C ASN A 269 7.57 10.44 15.34
N ARG A 270 7.61 11.69 15.82
CA ARG A 270 7.63 12.00 17.27
C ARG A 270 6.31 11.64 17.94
N ILE A 271 5.19 11.94 17.29
CA ILE A 271 3.84 11.60 17.75
C ILE A 271 3.68 10.09 17.89
N GLN A 272 4.02 9.33 16.85
CA GLN A 272 3.96 7.86 16.86
C GLN A 272 4.89 7.29 17.93
N PHE A 273 6.15 7.71 17.96
CA PHE A 273 7.12 7.21 18.93
C PHE A 273 6.65 7.42 20.38
N PHE A 274 6.15 8.61 20.72
CA PHE A 274 5.65 8.89 22.07
C PHE A 274 4.38 8.08 22.40
N GLY A 275 3.47 7.96 21.44
CA GLY A 275 2.25 7.15 21.60
C GLY A 275 2.57 5.69 21.87
N GLU A 276 3.21 5.04 20.89
CA GLU A 276 3.43 3.61 20.86
C GLU A 276 4.40 3.12 21.94
N THR A 277 5.44 3.89 22.25
CA THR A 277 6.48 3.47 23.21
C THR A 277 6.06 3.72 24.66
N PHE A 278 5.24 4.75 24.91
CA PHE A 278 5.00 5.23 26.27
C PHE A 278 3.52 5.26 26.63
N VAL A 279 2.73 6.08 25.93
CA VAL A 279 1.37 6.43 26.33
C VAL A 279 0.39 5.26 26.18
N ILE A 280 0.47 4.52 25.07
CA ILE A 280 -0.40 3.37 24.78
C ILE A 280 -0.15 2.21 25.76
N PRO A 281 1.09 1.79 26.05
CA PRO A 281 1.35 0.75 27.03
C PRO A 281 0.80 1.04 28.44
N PHE A 282 0.81 2.30 28.91
CA PHE A 282 0.19 2.66 30.19
C PHE A 282 -1.31 2.41 30.21
N PHE A 283 -2.00 2.74 29.11
CA PHE A 283 -3.43 2.42 28.97
C PHE A 283 -3.70 0.93 29.02
N LEU A 284 -2.86 0.11 28.40
CA LEU A 284 -3.01 -1.34 28.43
C LEU A 284 -2.81 -1.91 29.84
N ILE A 285 -1.83 -1.41 30.60
CA ILE A 285 -1.66 -1.76 32.02
C ILE A 285 -2.88 -1.33 32.83
N PHE A 286 -3.38 -0.10 32.61
CA PHE A 286 -4.57 0.41 33.27
C PHE A 286 -5.79 -0.49 33.03
N ILE A 287 -6.02 -0.96 31.80
CA ILE A 287 -7.07 -1.94 31.51
C ILE A 287 -6.89 -3.21 32.35
N GLY A 288 -5.67 -3.76 32.41
CA GLY A 288 -5.39 -4.94 33.22
C GLY A 288 -5.70 -4.74 34.70
N LEU A 289 -5.42 -3.55 35.23
CA LEU A 289 -5.70 -3.21 36.64
C LEU A 289 -7.19 -3.00 36.95
N LEU A 290 -8.03 -2.84 35.93
CA LEU A 290 -9.49 -2.84 36.14
C LEU A 290 -10.02 -4.23 36.44
N VAL A 291 -9.29 -5.28 36.10
CA VAL A 291 -9.74 -6.67 36.20
C VAL A 291 -9.71 -7.15 37.64
N ASP A 292 -10.89 -7.32 38.23
CA ASP A 292 -11.01 -7.97 39.51
C ASP A 292 -11.17 -9.50 39.36
N VAL A 293 -10.08 -10.23 39.62
CA VAL A 293 -10.06 -11.70 39.55
C VAL A 293 -10.87 -12.35 40.67
N SER A 294 -11.17 -11.65 41.77
CA SER A 294 -11.98 -12.18 42.87
C SER A 294 -13.42 -12.49 42.43
N VAL A 295 -13.89 -11.81 41.38
CA VAL A 295 -15.16 -12.06 40.70
C VAL A 295 -15.25 -13.50 40.18
N LEU A 296 -14.14 -14.10 39.75
CA LEU A 296 -14.13 -15.48 39.24
C LEU A 296 -14.46 -16.51 40.34
N VAL A 297 -14.37 -16.11 41.61
CA VAL A 297 -14.73 -16.93 42.79
C VAL A 297 -16.16 -16.61 43.25
N SER A 298 -16.84 -15.65 42.62
CA SER A 298 -18.23 -15.29 42.92
C SER A 298 -19.22 -16.37 42.46
N GLY A 299 -20.42 -16.36 43.03
CA GLY A 299 -21.44 -17.41 42.84
C GLY A 299 -21.84 -17.66 41.38
N LEU A 300 -22.59 -18.74 41.15
CA LEU A 300 -22.99 -19.23 39.81
C LEU A 300 -23.71 -18.15 38.96
N THR A 301 -24.43 -17.22 39.58
CA THR A 301 -25.15 -16.12 38.91
C THR A 301 -24.21 -15.16 38.19
N ALA A 302 -23.11 -14.77 38.84
CA ALA A 302 -22.09 -13.90 38.24
C ALA A 302 -21.51 -14.55 36.98
N TRP A 303 -21.12 -15.83 37.05
CA TRP A 303 -20.62 -16.59 35.90
C TRP A 303 -21.60 -16.64 34.72
N VAL A 304 -22.89 -16.83 34.99
CA VAL A 304 -23.92 -16.84 33.94
C VAL A 304 -24.01 -15.47 33.26
N VAL A 305 -24.04 -14.37 34.02
CA VAL A 305 -24.07 -13.01 33.48
C VAL A 305 -22.80 -12.72 32.67
N MET A 306 -21.62 -13.04 33.21
CA MET A 306 -20.33 -12.83 32.54
C MET A 306 -20.24 -13.55 31.18
N ILE A 307 -20.59 -14.84 31.15
CA ILE A 307 -20.57 -15.64 29.91
C ILE A 307 -21.62 -15.11 28.93
N ALA A 308 -22.80 -14.71 29.40
CA ALA A 308 -23.83 -14.13 28.56
C ALA A 308 -23.36 -12.81 27.93
N MET A 309 -22.69 -11.93 28.68
CA MET A 309 -22.15 -10.67 28.16
C MET A 309 -21.06 -10.92 27.11
N LEU A 310 -20.06 -11.76 27.45
CA LEU A 310 -18.96 -12.05 26.53
C LEU A 310 -19.43 -12.72 25.25
N SER A 311 -20.30 -13.73 25.35
CA SER A 311 -20.86 -14.43 24.19
C SER A 311 -21.74 -13.53 23.33
N THR A 312 -22.52 -12.64 23.95
CA THR A 312 -23.34 -11.65 23.23
C THR A 312 -22.45 -10.68 22.47
N ASN A 313 -21.46 -10.07 23.11
CA ASN A 313 -20.55 -9.13 22.45
C ASN A 313 -19.82 -9.80 21.28
N VAL A 314 -19.07 -10.88 21.56
CA VAL A 314 -18.30 -11.62 20.55
C VAL A 314 -19.20 -12.13 19.42
N GLY A 315 -20.34 -12.74 19.75
CA GLY A 315 -21.26 -13.31 18.77
C GLY A 315 -21.88 -12.25 17.85
N THR A 316 -22.37 -11.15 18.42
CA THR A 316 -23.03 -10.08 17.65
C THR A 316 -22.04 -9.30 16.78
N LYS A 317 -20.81 -9.05 17.26
CA LYS A 317 -19.74 -8.44 16.46
C LYS A 317 -19.28 -9.35 15.34
N TRP A 318 -19.15 -10.65 15.59
CA TRP A 318 -18.81 -11.64 14.57
C TRP A 318 -19.86 -11.69 13.46
N ILE A 319 -21.15 -11.67 13.82
CA ILE A 319 -22.26 -11.59 12.86
C ILE A 319 -22.19 -10.28 12.06
N SER A 320 -21.97 -9.14 12.73
CA SER A 320 -21.89 -7.81 12.10
C SER A 320 -20.76 -7.72 11.07
N ALA A 321 -19.56 -8.21 11.43
CA ALA A 321 -18.42 -8.30 10.54
C ALA A 321 -18.69 -9.27 9.37
N GLY A 322 -19.32 -10.43 9.64
CA GLY A 322 -19.68 -11.41 8.64
C GLY A 322 -20.71 -10.92 7.61
N ILE A 323 -21.71 -10.15 8.05
CA ILE A 323 -22.70 -9.50 7.16
C ILE A 323 -22.01 -8.45 6.31
N THR A 324 -21.23 -7.56 6.92
CA THR A 324 -20.52 -6.48 6.23
C THR A 324 -19.55 -7.03 5.18
N ARG A 325 -18.84 -8.10 5.52
CA ARG A 325 -18.00 -8.84 4.58
C ARG A 325 -18.78 -9.32 3.36
N ARG A 326 -19.97 -9.89 3.55
CA ARG A 326 -20.81 -10.36 2.43
C ARG A 326 -21.37 -9.21 1.59
N ILE A 327 -21.78 -8.11 2.22
CA ILE A 327 -22.33 -6.93 1.51
C ILE A 327 -21.28 -6.32 0.58
N TYR A 328 -20.02 -6.21 1.05
CA TYR A 328 -18.96 -5.53 0.31
C TYR A 328 -17.95 -6.47 -0.35
N ASN A 329 -18.22 -7.78 -0.37
CA ASN A 329 -17.36 -8.81 -0.95
C ASN A 329 -15.91 -8.78 -0.44
N TYR A 330 -15.71 -8.49 0.85
CA TYR A 330 -14.40 -8.52 1.46
C TYR A 330 -13.84 -9.95 1.59
N SER A 331 -12.51 -10.07 1.55
CA SER A 331 -11.82 -11.33 1.76
C SER A 331 -12.11 -11.90 3.16
N LYS A 332 -11.85 -13.21 3.35
CA LYS A 332 -12.01 -13.84 4.68
C LYS A 332 -11.14 -13.14 5.73
N ALA A 333 -9.90 -12.81 5.37
CA ALA A 333 -8.95 -12.14 6.25
C ALA A 333 -9.43 -10.72 6.60
N GLN A 334 -9.90 -9.95 5.61
CA GLN A 334 -10.51 -8.64 5.85
C GLN A 334 -11.71 -8.71 6.80
N GLY A 335 -12.60 -9.69 6.65
CA GLY A 335 -13.73 -9.88 7.58
C GLY A 335 -13.29 -10.16 9.02
N TRP A 336 -12.23 -10.93 9.21
CA TRP A 336 -11.65 -11.16 10.54
C TRP A 336 -10.97 -9.91 11.11
N VAL A 337 -10.32 -9.09 10.28
CA VAL A 337 -9.78 -7.79 10.71
C VAL A 337 -10.90 -6.85 11.17
N ILE A 338 -12.02 -6.77 10.43
CA ILE A 338 -13.21 -5.99 10.84
C ILE A 338 -13.72 -6.48 12.20
N PHE A 339 -13.85 -7.80 12.38
CA PHE A 339 -14.27 -8.38 13.66
C PHE A 339 -13.30 -8.03 14.79
N GLY A 340 -12.00 -8.23 14.61
CA GLY A 340 -11.00 -7.98 15.65
C GLY A 340 -10.91 -6.51 16.05
N LEU A 341 -11.03 -5.58 15.09
CA LEU A 341 -11.05 -4.14 15.33
C LEU A 341 -12.33 -3.64 16.04
N SER A 342 -13.45 -4.35 15.88
CA SER A 342 -14.74 -3.94 16.43
C SER A 342 -15.18 -4.69 17.69
N THR A 343 -14.42 -5.69 18.15
CA THR A 343 -14.79 -6.52 19.31
C THR A 343 -14.29 -5.94 20.64
N CYS A 344 -13.22 -5.15 20.61
CA CYS A 344 -12.60 -4.59 21.81
C CYS A 344 -13.49 -3.55 22.48
N GLU A 345 -13.77 -3.74 23.76
CA GLU A 345 -14.43 -2.74 24.61
C GLU A 345 -13.40 -2.09 25.54
N ALA A 346 -13.59 -0.82 25.90
CA ALA A 346 -12.73 -0.14 26.87
C ALA A 346 -13.50 0.93 27.65
N ALA A 347 -13.10 2.20 27.56
CA ALA A 347 -13.53 3.22 28.52
C ALA A 347 -14.97 3.69 28.36
N ALA A 348 -15.51 3.80 27.13
CA ALA A 348 -16.91 4.20 26.94
C ALA A 348 -17.85 3.18 27.62
N THR A 349 -17.55 1.90 27.46
CA THR A 349 -18.25 0.77 28.08
C THR A 349 -18.11 0.80 29.60
N LEU A 350 -16.91 1.05 30.12
CA LEU A 350 -16.69 1.21 31.56
C LEU A 350 -17.43 2.43 32.13
N ALA A 351 -17.41 3.57 31.44
CA ALA A 351 -18.09 4.79 31.86
C ALA A 351 -19.61 4.58 31.92
N ALA A 352 -20.19 3.97 30.87
CA ALA A 352 -21.60 3.61 30.85
C ALA A 352 -21.97 2.66 31.99
N THR A 353 -21.06 1.74 32.33
CA THR A 353 -21.23 0.80 33.45
C THR A 353 -21.21 1.51 34.78
N LEU A 354 -20.22 2.38 35.03
CA LEU A 354 -20.11 3.13 36.28
C LEU A 354 -21.33 4.05 36.48
N VAL A 355 -21.74 4.78 35.45
CA VAL A 355 -22.95 5.63 35.52
C VAL A 355 -24.20 4.79 35.78
N GLY A 356 -24.36 3.66 35.07
CA GLY A 356 -25.49 2.75 35.31
C GLY A 356 -25.50 2.19 36.74
N TYR A 357 -24.32 1.90 37.29
CA TYR A 357 -24.14 1.36 38.63
C TYR A 357 -24.47 2.40 39.70
N GLU A 358 -23.96 3.63 39.54
CA GLU A 358 -24.23 4.77 40.43
C GLU A 358 -25.73 5.12 40.47
N LEU A 359 -26.43 5.02 39.33
CA LEU A 359 -27.87 5.23 39.23
C LEU A 359 -28.70 4.03 39.75
N GLY A 360 -28.06 2.94 40.14
CA GLY A 360 -28.72 1.70 40.59
C GLY A 360 -29.46 0.94 39.47
N ILE A 361 -29.17 1.26 38.20
CA ILE A 361 -29.75 0.60 37.02
C ILE A 361 -29.13 -0.78 36.82
N ILE A 362 -27.84 -0.94 37.13
CA ILE A 362 -27.11 -2.20 37.03
C ILE A 362 -26.44 -2.55 38.37
N GLY A 363 -26.36 -3.84 38.69
CA GLY A 363 -25.76 -4.34 39.92
C GLY A 363 -24.31 -4.83 39.75
N ASP A 364 -23.73 -5.33 40.84
CA ASP A 364 -22.33 -5.81 40.90
C ASP A 364 -22.03 -6.89 39.86
N ASP A 365 -22.97 -7.81 39.62
CA ASP A 365 -22.83 -8.89 38.63
C ASP A 365 -22.54 -8.36 37.22
N VAL A 366 -23.18 -7.25 36.83
CA VAL A 366 -23.00 -6.62 35.52
C VAL A 366 -21.69 -5.84 35.48
N LEU A 367 -21.39 -5.07 36.52
CA LEU A 367 -20.13 -4.32 36.63
C LEU A 367 -18.92 -5.26 36.46
N ASN A 368 -18.95 -6.35 37.20
CA ASN A 368 -17.93 -7.39 37.17
C ASN A 368 -17.87 -8.10 35.80
N GLY A 369 -19.03 -8.35 35.17
CA GLY A 369 -19.06 -8.93 33.84
C GLY A 369 -18.56 -8.02 32.72
N VAL A 370 -18.78 -6.71 32.82
CA VAL A 370 -18.18 -5.74 31.90
C VAL A 370 -16.67 -5.76 32.01
N VAL A 371 -16.14 -5.74 33.23
CA VAL A 371 -14.71 -5.77 33.48
C VAL A 371 -14.06 -7.01 32.85
N LEU A 372 -14.63 -8.21 33.06
CA LEU A 372 -14.12 -9.44 32.46
C LEU A 372 -14.27 -9.44 30.93
N MET A 373 -15.37 -8.91 30.41
CA MET A 373 -15.60 -8.77 28.97
C MET A 373 -14.56 -7.84 28.32
N ILE A 374 -14.28 -6.68 28.92
CA ILE A 374 -13.23 -5.76 28.47
C ILE A 374 -11.90 -6.50 28.39
N PHE A 375 -11.51 -7.21 29.46
CA PHE A 375 -10.27 -7.98 29.46
C PHE A 375 -10.22 -9.04 28.34
N ALA A 376 -11.24 -9.88 28.24
CA ALA A 376 -11.29 -10.95 27.25
C ALA A 376 -11.26 -10.41 25.82
N THR A 377 -11.98 -9.31 25.56
CA THR A 377 -12.05 -8.68 24.23
C THR A 377 -10.77 -7.94 23.87
N CYS A 378 -10.11 -7.27 24.81
CA CYS A 378 -8.81 -6.65 24.61
C CYS A 378 -7.66 -7.65 24.39
N ILE A 379 -7.85 -8.93 24.74
CA ILE A 379 -6.94 -10.01 24.32
C ILE A 379 -7.34 -10.52 22.93
N LEU A 380 -8.63 -10.82 22.73
CA LEU A 380 -9.14 -11.43 21.51
C LEU A 380 -8.95 -10.54 20.28
N GLY A 381 -9.31 -9.25 20.37
CA GLY A 381 -9.29 -8.33 19.23
C GLY A 381 -7.89 -8.14 18.64
N PRO A 382 -6.88 -7.69 19.41
CA PRO A 382 -5.50 -7.55 18.94
C PRO A 382 -4.91 -8.86 18.41
N TRP A 383 -5.24 -10.00 19.03
CA TRP A 383 -4.81 -11.32 18.55
C TRP A 383 -5.38 -11.65 17.16
N VAL A 384 -6.69 -11.44 16.94
CA VAL A 384 -7.31 -11.63 15.64
C VAL A 384 -6.70 -10.67 14.61
N VAL A 385 -6.55 -9.39 14.95
CA VAL A 385 -6.02 -8.38 14.04
C VAL A 385 -4.57 -8.66 13.66
N ASP A 386 -3.70 -9.07 14.58
CA ASP A 386 -2.31 -9.42 14.23
C ASP A 386 -2.27 -10.63 13.29
N ARG A 387 -3.04 -11.68 13.60
CA ARG A 387 -3.04 -12.92 12.80
C ARG A 387 -3.59 -12.71 11.40
N PHE A 388 -4.76 -12.09 11.28
CA PHE A 388 -5.43 -11.93 9.99
C PHE A 388 -5.01 -10.65 9.26
N GLY A 389 -4.53 -9.63 9.98
CA GLY A 389 -3.95 -8.42 9.39
C GLY A 389 -2.67 -8.71 8.62
N ARG A 390 -1.81 -9.62 9.11
CA ARG A 390 -0.64 -10.10 8.35
C ARG A 390 -1.05 -10.75 7.03
N GLU A 391 -2.14 -11.52 7.04
CA GLU A 391 -2.67 -12.14 5.83
C GLU A 391 -3.27 -11.10 4.87
N VAL A 392 -3.92 -10.05 5.37
CA VAL A 392 -4.37 -8.92 4.55
C VAL A 392 -3.18 -8.17 3.94
N ALA A 393 -2.14 -7.88 4.73
CA ALA A 393 -0.92 -7.23 4.26
C ALA A 393 -0.25 -8.06 3.17
N ARG A 394 -0.13 -9.37 3.40
CA ARG A 394 0.39 -10.32 2.41
C ARG A 394 -0.46 -10.34 1.15
N GLN A 395 -1.80 -10.35 1.26
CA GLN A 395 -2.69 -10.29 0.10
C GLN A 395 -2.56 -8.97 -0.68
N GLU A 396 -2.30 -7.84 -0.01
CA GLU A 396 -2.00 -6.56 -0.68
C GLU A 396 -0.62 -6.57 -1.36
N GLU A 397 0.38 -7.22 -0.77
CA GLU A 397 1.69 -7.43 -1.39
C GLU A 397 1.66 -8.45 -2.55
N GLU A 398 0.83 -9.49 -2.44
CA GLU A 398 0.66 -10.55 -3.45
C GLU A 398 -0.30 -10.16 -4.58
N GLN A 399 -1.14 -9.13 -4.40
CA GLN A 399 -1.92 -8.55 -5.48
C GLN A 399 -0.95 -8.10 -6.58
N LEU A 400 -0.99 -8.83 -7.70
CA LEU A 400 -0.15 -8.59 -8.86
C LEU A 400 -0.20 -7.10 -9.22
N TYR A 401 0.98 -6.49 -9.29
CA TYR A 401 1.19 -5.16 -9.85
C TYR A 401 0.42 -5.04 -11.18
N GLU A 402 -0.71 -4.32 -11.16
CA GLU A 402 -1.51 -4.05 -12.36
C GLU A 402 -0.98 -2.75 -13.02
N PRO A 403 -0.42 -2.81 -14.25
CA PRO A 403 0.03 -1.62 -14.98
C PRO A 403 -1.09 -0.60 -15.23
N ARG A 404 -2.37 -1.02 -15.19
CA ARG A 404 -3.54 -0.15 -15.38
C ARG A 404 -3.76 0.84 -14.24
N THR A 405 -3.27 0.49 -13.05
CA THR A 405 -3.37 1.30 -11.82
C THR A 405 -2.01 1.78 -11.33
N SER A 406 -0.93 1.50 -12.08
CA SER A 406 0.41 1.98 -11.72
C SER A 406 0.42 3.50 -11.65
N PRO A 407 1.01 4.08 -10.59
CA PRO A 407 1.10 5.51 -10.48
C PRO A 407 2.12 6.02 -11.53
N GLN A 408 1.70 7.05 -12.25
CA GLN A 408 2.44 7.61 -13.38
C GLN A 408 3.77 8.18 -12.92
N ARG A 409 4.87 7.76 -13.56
CA ARG A 409 6.23 8.21 -13.26
C ARG A 409 6.81 8.88 -14.49
N ILE A 410 7.02 10.18 -14.38
CA ILE A 410 7.44 11.02 -15.51
C ILE A 410 8.94 11.33 -15.37
N LEU A 411 9.72 11.02 -16.40
CA LEU A 411 11.12 11.41 -16.54
C LEU A 411 11.21 12.62 -17.47
N VAL A 412 11.95 13.65 -17.07
CA VAL A 412 12.12 14.86 -17.87
C VAL A 412 13.61 15.07 -18.13
N PRO A 413 14.15 14.64 -19.28
CA PRO A 413 15.53 14.93 -19.65
C PRO A 413 15.72 16.44 -19.91
N LEU A 414 16.63 17.06 -19.15
CA LEU A 414 16.95 18.48 -19.17
C LEU A 414 18.40 18.69 -19.61
N ALA A 415 18.57 19.43 -20.70
CA ALA A 415 19.88 19.83 -21.23
C ALA A 415 20.05 21.36 -21.35
N ASN A 416 18.95 22.12 -21.42
CA ASN A 416 18.98 23.57 -21.62
C ASN A 416 18.16 24.29 -20.54
N PRO A 417 18.74 25.25 -19.79
CA PRO A 417 18.00 26.05 -18.81
C PRO A 417 16.77 26.76 -19.39
N SER A 418 16.85 27.29 -20.62
CA SER A 418 15.77 28.11 -21.19
C SER A 418 14.49 27.35 -21.50
N THR A 419 14.55 26.02 -21.60
CA THR A 419 13.40 25.14 -21.86
C THR A 419 13.03 24.30 -20.65
N SER A 420 13.79 24.39 -19.55
CA SER A 420 13.61 23.53 -18.38
C SER A 420 12.28 23.76 -17.68
N GLU A 421 11.91 25.02 -17.45
CA GLU A 421 10.62 25.41 -16.86
C GLU A 421 9.45 24.91 -17.70
N THR A 422 9.47 25.15 -19.01
CA THR A 422 8.39 24.75 -19.92
C THR A 422 8.20 23.24 -20.00
N LEU A 423 9.29 22.47 -19.92
CA LEU A 423 9.21 21.00 -19.86
C LEU A 423 8.67 20.51 -18.52
N MET A 424 9.03 21.18 -17.42
CA MET A 424 8.46 20.90 -16.10
C MET A 424 6.97 21.27 -16.02
N ASP A 425 6.55 22.38 -16.63
CA ASP A 425 5.14 22.76 -16.79
C ASP A 425 4.38 21.70 -17.59
N MET A 426 4.96 21.18 -18.67
CA MET A 426 4.35 20.09 -19.45
C MET A 426 4.24 18.81 -18.62
N ALA A 427 5.29 18.44 -17.89
CA ALA A 427 5.25 17.29 -16.98
C ALA A 427 4.18 17.46 -15.89
N ALA A 428 3.97 18.69 -15.40
CA ALA A 428 2.89 19.02 -14.48
C ALA A 428 1.50 18.77 -15.08
N MET A 429 1.29 19.22 -16.32
CA MET A 429 0.02 19.09 -17.02
C MET A 429 -0.29 17.65 -17.44
N LEU A 430 0.75 16.83 -17.66
CA LEU A 430 0.61 15.41 -17.99
C LEU A 430 0.40 14.53 -16.74
N ARG A 431 0.82 15.00 -15.56
CA ARG A 431 0.70 14.26 -14.29
C ARG A 431 -0.77 14.14 -13.87
N ASP A 432 -1.18 12.92 -13.50
CA ASP A 432 -2.46 12.70 -12.85
C ASP A 432 -2.49 13.41 -11.48
N ASN A 433 -3.49 14.26 -11.22
CA ASN A 433 -3.67 14.99 -9.95
C ASN A 433 -3.80 14.05 -8.73
N LYS A 434 -4.06 12.76 -8.95
CA LYS A 434 -4.12 11.73 -7.90
C LYS A 434 -2.81 10.97 -7.70
N SER A 435 -1.80 11.18 -8.56
CA SER A 435 -0.53 10.46 -8.47
C SER A 435 0.35 11.03 -7.35
N GLU A 436 0.69 10.22 -6.37
CA GLU A 436 1.64 10.57 -5.31
C GLU A 436 3.12 10.38 -5.74
N GLU A 437 3.37 9.92 -6.97
CA GLU A 437 4.73 9.69 -7.48
C GLU A 437 5.45 10.99 -7.85
N THR A 438 6.77 10.95 -7.69
CA THR A 438 7.66 12.08 -8.01
C THR A 438 7.93 12.18 -9.50
N VAL A 439 8.09 13.41 -10.01
CA VAL A 439 8.66 13.65 -11.33
C VAL A 439 10.19 13.59 -11.23
N PHE A 440 10.85 13.00 -12.23
CA PHE A 440 12.30 12.79 -12.26
C PHE A 440 12.94 13.73 -13.30
N PRO A 441 13.31 14.97 -12.95
CA PRO A 441 14.16 15.76 -13.82
C PRO A 441 15.55 15.10 -13.91
N LEU A 442 16.04 14.87 -15.12
CA LEU A 442 17.28 14.14 -15.40
C LEU A 442 18.23 15.00 -16.22
N THR A 443 19.49 15.09 -15.82
CA THR A 443 20.56 15.62 -16.70
C THR A 443 21.64 14.56 -16.87
N VAL A 444 22.01 14.29 -18.14
CA VAL A 444 23.03 13.31 -18.50
C VAL A 444 24.32 14.00 -18.92
N ILE A 445 25.43 13.59 -18.32
CA ILE A 445 26.79 14.00 -18.69
C ILE A 445 27.42 12.88 -19.52
N SER A 446 27.98 13.22 -20.69
CA SER A 446 28.66 12.27 -21.57
C SER A 446 30.11 12.04 -21.14
N GLU A 447 30.58 10.79 -21.13
CA GLU A 447 31.97 10.40 -20.83
C GLU A 447 32.99 10.86 -21.88
N GLU A 448 32.55 11.26 -23.08
CA GLU A 448 33.43 11.77 -24.16
C GLU A 448 34.06 13.14 -23.86
N VAL A 449 33.67 13.78 -22.76
CA VAL A 449 34.14 15.09 -22.35
C VAL A 449 35.37 14.91 -21.44
N ASP A 450 36.48 15.60 -21.75
CA ASP A 450 37.78 15.49 -21.06
C ASP A 450 37.67 15.20 -19.54
N ILE A 451 38.32 14.12 -19.10
CA ILE A 451 38.27 13.59 -17.72
C ILE A 451 38.69 14.66 -16.68
N GLU A 452 39.54 15.62 -17.06
CA GLU A 452 39.96 16.73 -16.21
C GLU A 452 38.83 17.74 -15.89
N ASN A 453 37.74 17.76 -16.66
CA ASN A 453 36.64 18.72 -16.51
C ASN A 453 35.33 18.11 -16.01
N THR A 454 35.24 16.79 -15.75
CA THR A 454 33.99 16.09 -15.37
C THR A 454 33.28 16.73 -14.19
N GLU A 455 34.01 17.14 -13.14
CA GLU A 455 33.43 17.79 -11.96
C GLU A 455 32.71 19.10 -12.31
N SER A 456 33.25 19.88 -13.26
CA SER A 456 32.64 21.13 -13.71
C SER A 456 31.32 20.92 -14.46
N TYR A 457 31.22 19.82 -15.24
CA TYR A 457 30.00 19.44 -15.95
C TYR A 457 28.94 18.88 -15.01
N VAL A 458 29.35 18.10 -14.01
CA VAL A 458 28.43 17.63 -12.94
C VAL A 458 27.88 18.84 -12.17
N ALA A 459 28.72 19.80 -11.79
CA ALA A 459 28.26 21.01 -11.11
C ALA A 459 27.30 21.85 -11.99
N ALA A 460 27.51 21.90 -13.31
CA ALA A 460 26.58 22.57 -14.23
C ALA A 460 25.24 21.83 -14.33
N ALA A 461 25.26 20.50 -14.39
CA ALA A 461 24.06 19.66 -14.38
C ALA A 461 23.26 19.83 -13.08
N GLU A 462 23.93 19.83 -11.92
CA GLU A 462 23.31 20.06 -10.62
C GLU A 462 22.66 21.44 -10.51
N ARG A 463 23.28 22.49 -11.08
CA ARG A 463 22.67 23.83 -11.14
C ARG A 463 21.40 23.86 -11.98
N LEU A 464 21.40 23.19 -13.13
CA LEU A 464 20.22 23.07 -13.99
C LEU A 464 19.09 22.31 -13.27
N LEU A 465 19.42 21.21 -12.59
CA LEU A 465 18.45 20.44 -11.82
C LEU A 465 17.92 21.22 -10.62
N ALA A 466 18.76 21.98 -9.92
CA ALA A 466 18.33 22.84 -8.82
C ALA A 466 17.31 23.89 -9.29
N HIS A 467 17.53 24.48 -10.47
CA HIS A 467 16.57 25.39 -11.10
C HIS A 467 15.21 24.71 -11.36
N ALA A 468 15.22 23.51 -11.95
CA ALA A 468 14.00 22.74 -12.19
C ALA A 468 13.28 22.33 -10.90
N VAL A 469 14.02 22.04 -9.83
CA VAL A 469 13.45 21.67 -8.52
C VAL A 469 12.77 22.86 -7.85
N VAL A 470 13.35 24.07 -7.93
CA VAL A 470 12.73 25.29 -7.42
C VAL A 470 11.42 25.56 -8.16
N HIS A 471 11.45 25.50 -9.50
CA HIS A 471 10.25 25.70 -10.33
C HIS A 471 9.16 24.67 -10.01
N ALA A 472 9.53 23.39 -9.86
CA ALA A 472 8.58 22.34 -9.49
C ALA A 472 7.94 22.54 -8.10
N ALA A 473 8.67 23.11 -7.16
CA ALA A 473 8.13 23.44 -5.84
C ALA A 473 7.07 24.55 -5.91
N GLU A 474 7.19 25.51 -6.84
CA GLU A 474 6.16 26.53 -7.10
C GLU A 474 4.86 25.92 -7.63
N LEU A 475 4.97 24.82 -8.38
CA LEU A 475 3.83 24.04 -8.90
C LEU A 475 3.29 23.00 -7.91
N ASP A 476 3.84 22.90 -6.69
CA ASP A 476 3.52 21.88 -5.68
C ASP A 476 3.70 20.43 -6.21
N ILE A 477 4.74 20.21 -7.02
CA ILE A 477 5.07 18.91 -7.61
C ILE A 477 6.25 18.29 -6.87
N PRO A 478 6.09 17.07 -6.31
CA PRO A 478 7.20 16.36 -5.71
C PRO A 478 8.17 15.92 -6.82
N VAL A 479 9.43 16.29 -6.69
CA VAL A 479 10.49 15.97 -7.66
C VAL A 479 11.64 15.23 -7.02
N ASN A 480 12.27 14.34 -7.79
CA ASN A 480 13.48 13.63 -7.40
C ASN A 480 14.53 13.80 -8.51
N PRO A 481 15.42 14.82 -8.43
CA PRO A 481 16.38 15.10 -9.47
C PRO A 481 17.41 13.98 -9.61
N VAL A 482 17.78 13.68 -10.86
CA VAL A 482 18.74 12.63 -11.20
C VAL A 482 19.86 13.24 -12.04
N THR A 483 21.08 13.13 -11.54
CA THR A 483 22.30 13.41 -12.33
C THR A 483 22.89 12.07 -12.74
N ARG A 484 23.22 11.89 -14.02
CA ARG A 484 23.80 10.63 -14.51
C ARG A 484 24.97 10.86 -15.45
N VAL A 485 26.07 10.14 -15.20
CA VAL A 485 27.21 10.07 -16.12
C VAL A 485 27.06 8.80 -16.95
N ALA A 486 27.16 8.92 -18.28
CA ALA A 486 26.98 7.81 -19.19
C ALA A 486 27.84 7.96 -20.44
N ARG A 487 28.07 6.86 -21.16
CA ARG A 487 28.84 6.86 -22.42
C ARG A 487 28.30 7.82 -23.46
N ASN A 488 26.97 7.95 -23.53
CA ASN A 488 26.29 8.94 -24.34
C ASN A 488 24.96 9.35 -23.69
N PRO A 489 24.35 10.47 -24.13
CA PRO A 489 23.07 10.94 -23.59
C PRO A 489 21.92 9.94 -23.69
N VAL A 490 21.87 9.15 -24.76
CA VAL A 490 20.78 8.21 -25.04
C VAL A 490 20.77 7.07 -24.03
N SER A 491 21.91 6.41 -23.82
CA SER A 491 22.02 5.33 -22.84
C SER A 491 21.74 5.85 -21.43
N GLY A 492 22.21 7.05 -21.08
CA GLY A 492 21.91 7.67 -19.79
C GLY A 492 20.41 7.90 -19.56
N ILE A 493 19.65 8.31 -20.59
CA ILE A 493 18.20 8.48 -20.50
C ILE A 493 17.47 7.14 -20.40
N VAL A 494 17.81 6.18 -21.28
CA VAL A 494 17.14 4.87 -21.33
C VAL A 494 17.40 4.05 -20.05
N ASP A 495 18.63 4.07 -19.54
CA ASP A 495 19.00 3.41 -18.29
C ASP A 495 18.24 4.04 -17.12
N ALA A 496 18.23 5.37 -17.02
CA ALA A 496 17.50 6.07 -15.96
C ALA A 496 15.99 5.79 -16.03
N ALA A 497 15.41 5.78 -17.24
CA ALA A 497 14.00 5.43 -17.44
C ALA A 497 13.69 4.00 -16.98
N THR A 498 14.61 3.07 -17.23
CA THR A 498 14.46 1.66 -16.84
C THR A 498 14.64 1.47 -15.33
N GLU A 499 15.70 2.04 -14.74
CA GLU A 499 15.98 1.96 -13.30
C GLU A 499 14.87 2.57 -12.44
N ARG A 500 14.31 3.69 -12.88
CA ARG A 500 13.25 4.41 -12.15
C ARG A 500 11.85 3.89 -12.47
N ARG A 501 11.73 2.92 -13.38
CA ARG A 501 10.46 2.34 -13.86
C ARG A 501 9.49 3.42 -14.36
N VAL A 502 10.02 4.32 -15.18
CA VAL A 502 9.30 5.45 -15.76
C VAL A 502 8.23 4.95 -16.73
N SER A 503 7.04 5.55 -16.69
CA SER A 503 5.96 5.32 -17.65
C SER A 503 6.08 6.27 -18.85
N ASP A 504 6.42 7.53 -18.58
CA ASP A 504 6.42 8.62 -19.54
C ASP A 504 7.76 9.36 -19.57
N ILE A 505 8.28 9.61 -20.77
CA ILE A 505 9.46 10.46 -20.98
C ILE A 505 8.99 11.75 -21.66
N VAL A 506 9.25 12.90 -21.05
CA VAL A 506 8.93 14.23 -21.60
C VAL A 506 10.23 14.92 -21.99
N ILE A 507 10.48 15.04 -23.30
CA ILE A 507 11.75 15.54 -23.84
C ILE A 507 11.54 16.73 -24.79
N GLY A 508 12.41 17.73 -24.71
CA GLY A 508 12.34 18.93 -25.56
C GLY A 508 13.05 18.75 -26.91
N TRP A 509 12.48 19.35 -27.96
CA TRP A 509 13.08 19.43 -29.29
C TRP A 509 13.38 20.88 -29.70
N ASN A 510 14.60 21.13 -30.19
CA ASN A 510 15.07 22.47 -30.54
C ASN A 510 14.59 22.96 -31.92
N GLY A 511 13.98 22.10 -32.74
CA GLY A 511 13.47 22.43 -34.07
C GLY A 511 14.54 22.74 -35.13
N ARG A 512 15.83 22.45 -34.87
CA ARG A 512 16.92 22.72 -35.82
C ARG A 512 17.28 21.50 -36.65
N HIS A 513 17.55 21.73 -37.93
CA HIS A 513 17.96 20.73 -38.91
C HIS A 513 19.43 20.34 -38.73
N SER A 514 19.77 19.05 -38.96
CA SER A 514 21.13 18.63 -39.31
C SER A 514 21.09 17.96 -40.67
N ALA A 515 21.93 18.41 -41.60
CA ALA A 515 21.85 18.11 -43.03
C ALA A 515 22.07 16.64 -43.43
N GLN A 516 22.25 15.73 -42.46
CA GLN A 516 22.64 14.34 -42.76
C GLN A 516 21.85 13.21 -42.08
N GLN A 517 21.00 13.36 -41.04
CA GLN A 517 20.24 12.22 -40.46
C GLN A 517 18.96 12.56 -39.65
N ARG A 518 17.93 11.71 -39.82
CA ARG A 518 16.74 11.37 -38.97
C ARG A 518 15.76 12.51 -38.54
N ILE A 519 14.58 12.13 -38.00
CA ILE A 519 13.34 12.96 -37.85
C ILE A 519 13.53 14.15 -36.90
N PHE A 520 14.05 13.91 -35.69
CA PHE A 520 14.26 14.95 -34.65
C PHE A 520 15.74 15.25 -34.38
N GLY A 521 16.63 14.35 -34.79
CA GLY A 521 18.06 14.38 -34.53
C GLY A 521 18.53 13.15 -33.76
N THR A 522 19.85 12.94 -33.72
CA THR A 522 20.46 11.66 -33.30
C THR A 522 20.03 11.19 -31.91
N VAL A 523 19.89 12.07 -30.93
CA VAL A 523 19.56 11.68 -29.54
C VAL A 523 18.10 11.21 -29.40
N ILE A 524 17.12 12.01 -29.86
CA ILE A 524 15.70 11.67 -29.72
C ILE A 524 15.38 10.45 -30.57
N ASP A 525 15.88 10.38 -31.81
CA ASP A 525 15.59 9.27 -32.70
C ASP A 525 16.19 7.95 -32.18
N GLN A 526 17.45 7.96 -31.70
CA GLN A 526 18.05 6.77 -31.08
C GLN A 526 17.37 6.38 -29.75
N MET A 527 16.87 7.36 -28.98
CA MET A 527 16.11 7.08 -27.76
C MET A 527 14.76 6.43 -28.09
N LEU A 528 14.08 6.87 -29.14
CA LEU A 528 12.84 6.23 -29.61
C LEU A 528 13.09 4.78 -30.05
N ASP A 529 14.23 4.50 -30.67
CA ASP A 529 14.64 3.14 -31.07
C ASP A 529 14.96 2.22 -29.87
N GLN A 530 15.39 2.79 -28.73
CA GLN A 530 15.93 2.04 -27.58
C GLN A 530 15.03 2.04 -26.33
N SER A 531 14.02 2.90 -26.28
CA SER A 531 13.05 2.96 -25.18
C SER A 531 11.78 2.19 -25.55
N ASN A 532 10.99 1.74 -24.57
CA ASN A 532 9.68 1.11 -24.78
C ASN A 532 8.53 1.89 -24.11
N GLN A 533 8.88 2.96 -23.39
CA GLN A 533 7.99 3.84 -22.64
C GLN A 533 7.19 4.75 -23.57
N GLN A 534 6.12 5.35 -23.06
CA GLN A 534 5.44 6.44 -23.75
C GLN A 534 6.37 7.67 -23.80
N VAL A 535 6.51 8.30 -24.97
CA VAL A 535 7.43 9.44 -25.16
C VAL A 535 6.67 10.65 -25.70
N TRP A 536 6.85 11.80 -25.05
CA TRP A 536 6.35 13.10 -25.43
C TRP A 536 7.50 13.97 -25.91
N VAL A 537 7.60 14.17 -27.22
CA VAL A 537 8.55 15.12 -27.82
C VAL A 537 7.89 16.49 -27.91
N CYS A 538 8.44 17.47 -27.20
CA CYS A 538 7.83 18.77 -26.99
C CYS A 538 8.57 19.87 -27.76
N LYS A 539 7.83 20.63 -28.58
CA LYS A 539 8.30 21.93 -29.11
C LYS A 539 7.28 23.00 -28.77
N LEU A 540 7.58 23.75 -27.72
CA LEU A 540 6.68 24.73 -27.11
C LEU A 540 7.33 26.11 -27.22
N ASP A 541 6.67 27.02 -27.94
CA ASP A 541 7.12 28.40 -28.12
C ASP A 541 6.36 29.36 -27.18
N HIS A 542 5.24 28.90 -26.59
CA HIS A 542 4.41 29.63 -25.63
C HIS A 542 4.19 28.82 -24.34
N ALA A 543 3.78 29.51 -23.26
CA ALA A 543 3.47 28.87 -21.99
C ALA A 543 2.28 27.90 -22.12
N VAL A 544 2.38 26.73 -21.50
CA VAL A 544 1.46 25.60 -21.66
C VAL A 544 0.01 25.97 -21.27
N SER A 545 -0.16 26.92 -20.35
CA SER A 545 -1.47 27.41 -19.89
C SER A 545 -2.24 28.28 -20.89
N THR A 546 -1.61 28.69 -22.00
CA THR A 546 -2.25 29.58 -23.00
C THR A 546 -3.14 28.84 -24.00
N PHE A 547 -3.02 27.51 -24.09
CA PHE A 547 -3.73 26.71 -25.07
C PHE A 547 -5.18 26.44 -24.67
N GLN A 548 -6.13 26.73 -25.56
CA GLN A 548 -7.58 26.57 -25.31
C GLN A 548 -8.17 25.34 -26.01
N ARG A 549 -7.44 24.77 -26.98
CA ARG A 549 -7.90 23.67 -27.80
C ARG A 549 -6.72 22.79 -28.21
N LEU A 550 -6.93 21.48 -28.13
CA LEU A 550 -5.96 20.45 -28.51
C LEU A 550 -6.37 19.86 -29.86
N VAL A 551 -5.52 20.01 -30.87
CA VAL A 551 -5.75 19.46 -32.22
C VAL A 551 -4.92 18.16 -32.35
N VAL A 552 -5.58 17.02 -32.16
CA VAL A 552 -4.92 15.70 -32.12
C VAL A 552 -4.99 15.03 -33.48
N ILE A 553 -3.85 14.69 -34.07
CA ILE A 553 -3.73 14.02 -35.37
C ILE A 553 -3.47 12.52 -35.11
N LEU A 554 -4.35 11.67 -35.62
CA LEU A 554 -4.27 10.20 -35.48
C LEU A 554 -4.04 9.56 -36.87
N PRO A 555 -2.91 8.89 -37.11
CA PRO A 555 -2.67 8.09 -38.31
C PRO A 555 -3.54 6.82 -38.35
N PRO A 556 -3.66 6.18 -39.53
CA PRO A 556 -4.41 4.95 -39.68
C PRO A 556 -3.80 3.80 -38.85
N MET A 557 -4.64 2.88 -38.41
CA MET A 557 -4.26 1.67 -37.64
C MET A 557 -3.57 1.92 -36.29
N LEU A 558 -3.53 3.16 -35.80
CA LEU A 558 -2.90 3.49 -34.52
C LEU A 558 -3.55 2.76 -33.33
N ASP A 559 -4.82 2.39 -33.44
CA ASP A 559 -5.56 1.68 -32.41
C ASP A 559 -5.11 0.23 -32.20
N TYR A 560 -4.30 -0.32 -33.11
CA TYR A 560 -3.61 -1.60 -32.92
C TYR A 560 -2.32 -1.47 -32.10
N ASN A 561 -1.86 -0.25 -31.81
CA ASN A 561 -0.70 -0.04 -30.95
C ASN A 561 -1.04 -0.43 -29.49
N PRO A 562 -0.20 -1.22 -28.80
CA PRO A 562 -0.52 -1.67 -27.45
C PRO A 562 -0.69 -0.53 -26.43
N GLY A 563 0.04 0.58 -26.60
CA GLY A 563 -0.03 1.78 -25.77
C GLY A 563 -1.14 2.76 -26.16
N PHE A 564 -1.98 2.45 -27.15
CA PHE A 564 -2.98 3.40 -27.67
C PHE A 564 -3.95 3.94 -26.59
N TYR A 565 -4.49 3.07 -25.73
CA TYR A 565 -5.42 3.49 -24.68
C TYR A 565 -4.75 4.36 -23.60
N GLU A 566 -3.47 4.14 -23.33
CA GLU A 566 -2.66 4.96 -22.42
C GLU A 566 -2.42 6.35 -23.00
N ALA A 567 -2.10 6.42 -24.30
CA ALA A 567 -1.98 7.66 -25.04
C ALA A 567 -3.30 8.46 -25.01
N VAL A 568 -4.43 7.81 -25.29
CA VAL A 568 -5.77 8.45 -25.22
C VAL A 568 -6.09 8.95 -23.79
N ARG A 569 -5.78 8.15 -22.76
CA ARG A 569 -5.95 8.56 -21.36
C ARG A 569 -5.14 9.82 -21.07
N SER A 570 -3.87 9.84 -21.47
CA SER A 570 -2.96 10.96 -21.24
C SER A 570 -3.40 12.23 -21.97
N LEU A 571 -3.86 12.11 -23.22
CA LEU A 571 -4.44 13.22 -24.00
C LEU A 571 -5.68 13.83 -23.33
N LYS A 572 -6.57 12.98 -22.80
CA LYS A 572 -7.76 13.44 -22.07
C LYS A 572 -7.42 14.11 -20.75
N HIS A 573 -6.43 13.61 -20.02
CA HIS A 573 -5.94 14.27 -18.81
C HIS A 573 -5.37 15.65 -19.13
N LEU A 574 -4.49 15.74 -20.14
CA LEU A 574 -3.93 17.01 -20.59
C LEU A 574 -5.03 18.02 -20.95
N ALA A 575 -6.08 17.58 -21.67
CA ALA A 575 -7.22 18.42 -22.01
C ALA A 575 -7.96 18.95 -20.76
N ILE A 576 -8.19 18.11 -19.74
CA ILE A 576 -8.85 18.53 -18.50
C ILE A 576 -8.01 19.55 -17.73
N GLN A 577 -6.70 19.32 -17.61
CA GLN A 577 -5.82 20.23 -16.88
C GLN A 577 -5.75 21.61 -17.54
N LEU A 578 -5.76 21.64 -18.88
CA LEU A 578 -5.79 22.86 -19.66
C LEU A 578 -7.18 23.51 -19.74
N GLY A 579 -8.24 22.80 -19.34
CA GLY A 579 -9.62 23.22 -19.63
C GLY A 579 -9.92 23.30 -21.14
N ALA A 580 -9.17 22.55 -21.95
CA ALA A 580 -9.21 22.60 -23.40
C ALA A 580 -10.20 21.58 -24.00
N THR A 581 -10.66 21.87 -25.22
CA THR A 581 -11.46 20.93 -26.02
C THR A 581 -10.57 20.06 -26.91
N LEU A 582 -10.96 18.81 -27.13
CA LEU A 582 -10.25 17.88 -28.01
C LEU A 582 -10.84 17.94 -29.42
N HIS A 583 -10.03 18.27 -30.41
CA HIS A 583 -10.37 18.19 -31.83
C HIS A 583 -9.50 17.11 -32.49
N VAL A 584 -10.10 15.96 -32.76
CA VAL A 584 -9.39 14.77 -33.26
C VAL A 584 -9.52 14.68 -34.78
N ILE A 585 -8.39 14.72 -35.47
CA ILE A 585 -8.26 14.52 -36.91
C ILE A 585 -7.80 13.09 -37.15
N VAL A 586 -8.67 12.27 -37.74
CA VAL A 586 -8.37 10.89 -38.12
C VAL A 586 -7.94 10.87 -39.59
N VAL A 587 -6.73 10.39 -39.86
CA VAL A 587 -6.15 10.37 -41.20
C VAL A 587 -6.46 9.03 -41.88
N GLN A 588 -7.22 9.07 -42.97
CA GLN A 588 -7.55 7.91 -43.81
C GLN A 588 -8.11 6.66 -43.08
N ASP A 589 -8.82 6.83 -41.97
CA ASP A 589 -9.38 5.72 -41.17
C ASP A 589 -10.82 6.02 -40.70
N ASP A 590 -11.47 5.02 -40.10
CA ASP A 590 -12.85 5.09 -39.61
C ASP A 590 -12.95 5.96 -38.34
N VAL A 591 -13.56 7.14 -38.51
CA VAL A 591 -13.79 8.11 -37.42
C VAL A 591 -14.64 7.53 -36.29
N ASP A 592 -15.67 6.73 -36.62
CA ASP A 592 -16.59 6.22 -35.60
C ASP A 592 -15.92 5.16 -34.73
N ARG A 593 -14.99 4.39 -35.30
CA ARG A 593 -14.13 3.44 -34.55
C ARG A 593 -13.28 4.17 -33.51
N PHE A 594 -12.52 5.20 -33.92
CA PHE A 594 -11.71 6.00 -32.99
C PHE A 594 -12.59 6.72 -31.96
N ARG A 595 -13.77 7.22 -32.36
CA ARG A 595 -14.72 7.85 -31.44
C ARG A 595 -15.16 6.89 -30.34
N GLN A 596 -15.51 5.64 -30.67
CA GLN A 596 -15.90 4.63 -29.68
C GLN A 596 -14.76 4.28 -28.72
N GLN A 597 -13.52 4.17 -29.22
CA GLN A 597 -12.35 3.88 -28.40
C GLN A 597 -11.97 5.06 -27.49
N PHE A 598 -12.12 6.30 -27.96
CA PHE A 598 -12.01 7.46 -27.08
C PHE A 598 -13.11 7.42 -26.01
N GLN A 599 -14.34 7.04 -26.33
CA GLN A 599 -15.43 6.94 -25.35
C GLN A 599 -15.22 5.83 -24.32
N SER A 600 -14.52 4.74 -24.65
CA SER A 600 -14.27 3.63 -23.70
C SER A 600 -13.31 4.01 -22.57
N VAL A 601 -12.48 5.05 -22.74
CA VAL A 601 -11.66 5.62 -21.67
C VAL A 601 -12.52 6.53 -20.79
N ALA A 602 -12.69 6.16 -19.51
CA ALA A 602 -13.64 6.71 -18.52
C ALA A 602 -13.45 8.20 -18.10
N ILE A 603 -12.74 8.99 -18.89
CA ILE A 603 -12.50 10.41 -18.68
C ILE A 603 -13.40 11.22 -19.62
N ALA A 604 -14.26 12.08 -19.07
CA ALA A 604 -15.19 12.89 -19.85
C ALA A 604 -14.53 14.20 -20.28
N VAL A 605 -14.36 14.38 -21.60
CA VAL A 605 -13.84 15.60 -22.23
C VAL A 605 -14.67 15.88 -23.48
N SER A 606 -14.95 17.15 -23.77
CA SER A 606 -15.63 17.53 -25.02
C SER A 606 -14.70 17.26 -26.19
N SER A 607 -15.05 16.27 -27.03
CA SER A 607 -14.27 15.85 -28.18
C SER A 607 -15.07 15.92 -29.47
N SER A 608 -14.48 16.50 -30.52
CA SER A 608 -14.99 16.46 -31.88
C SER A 608 -14.05 15.64 -32.76
N PHE A 609 -14.59 15.03 -33.81
CA PHE A 609 -13.82 14.16 -34.71
C PHE A 609 -14.08 14.51 -36.16
N MET A 610 -13.04 14.48 -36.99
CA MET A 610 -13.13 14.67 -38.44
C MET A 610 -12.16 13.76 -39.20
N ALA A 611 -12.56 13.36 -40.42
CA ALA A 611 -11.70 12.60 -41.34
C ALA A 611 -10.95 13.54 -42.29
N VAL A 612 -9.68 13.24 -42.55
CA VAL A 612 -8.83 13.98 -43.51
C VAL A 612 -7.94 13.00 -44.29
N SER A 613 -7.62 13.33 -45.54
CA SER A 613 -6.65 12.58 -46.34
C SER A 613 -5.22 13.08 -46.08
N TRP A 614 -4.19 12.25 -46.29
CA TRP A 614 -2.80 12.68 -46.16
C TRP A 614 -2.45 13.91 -47.02
N GLN A 615 -3.06 14.02 -48.21
CA GLN A 615 -2.82 15.12 -49.16
C GLN A 615 -3.41 16.45 -48.67
N ASP A 616 -4.55 16.40 -47.98
CA ASP A 616 -5.26 17.59 -47.51
C ASP A 616 -4.86 18.01 -46.09
N LEU A 617 -4.09 17.19 -45.38
CA LEU A 617 -3.77 17.39 -43.96
C LEU A 617 -2.98 18.68 -43.72
N SER A 618 -1.94 18.95 -44.52
CA SER A 618 -1.12 20.16 -44.37
C SER A 618 -1.92 21.44 -44.59
N THR A 619 -2.74 21.47 -45.65
CA THR A 619 -3.63 22.59 -45.97
C THR A 619 -4.66 22.81 -44.86
N LYS A 620 -5.30 21.75 -44.35
CA LYS A 620 -6.26 21.86 -43.25
C LYS A 620 -5.61 22.31 -41.95
N LEU A 621 -4.41 21.84 -41.64
CA LEU A 621 -3.69 22.30 -40.44
C LEU A 621 -3.36 23.79 -40.54
N GLN A 622 -2.98 24.29 -41.71
CA GLN A 622 -2.78 25.73 -41.95
C GLN A 622 -4.05 26.56 -41.78
N GLU A 623 -5.21 26.03 -42.16
CA GLU A 623 -6.50 26.72 -42.00
C GLU A 623 -7.05 26.66 -40.57
N MET A 624 -6.80 25.56 -39.85
CA MET A 624 -7.46 25.27 -38.57
C MET A 624 -6.65 25.64 -37.34
N VAL A 625 -5.31 25.53 -37.39
CA VAL A 625 -4.44 25.71 -36.23
C VAL A 625 -4.04 27.17 -36.11
N SER A 626 -4.24 27.73 -34.93
CA SER A 626 -3.88 29.08 -34.54
C SER A 626 -2.89 29.08 -33.37
N ASP A 627 -2.34 30.24 -33.02
CA ASP A 627 -1.38 30.38 -31.92
C ASP A 627 -1.93 29.97 -30.54
N THR A 628 -3.26 29.90 -30.39
CA THR A 628 -3.95 29.45 -29.17
C THR A 628 -4.22 27.94 -29.12
N ASP A 629 -3.83 27.21 -30.16
CA ASP A 629 -4.02 25.77 -30.27
C ASP A 629 -2.71 25.02 -30.03
N LEU A 630 -2.81 23.84 -29.41
CA LEU A 630 -1.70 22.90 -29.31
C LEU A 630 -1.93 21.75 -30.28
N ALA A 631 -1.09 21.65 -31.30
CA ALA A 631 -1.12 20.53 -32.24
C ALA A 631 -0.44 19.30 -31.60
N ILE A 632 -1.08 18.14 -31.63
CA ILE A 632 -0.53 16.90 -31.08
C ILE A 632 -0.57 15.82 -32.15
N LEU A 633 0.60 15.42 -32.65
CA LEU A 633 0.74 14.27 -33.54
C LEU A 633 0.92 13.01 -32.71
N VAL A 634 -0.03 12.06 -32.78
CA VAL A 634 0.22 10.73 -32.23
C VAL A 634 0.91 9.90 -33.31
N SER A 635 2.18 9.60 -33.10
CA SER A 635 3.04 8.94 -34.07
C SER A 635 3.25 7.46 -33.72
N ALA A 636 3.88 6.74 -34.64
CA ALA A 636 4.16 5.32 -34.51
C ALA A 636 5.65 5.06 -34.82
N ARG A 637 6.30 4.24 -34.00
CA ARG A 637 7.72 3.92 -34.15
C ARG A 637 7.95 3.01 -35.35
N GLU A 638 9.14 3.13 -35.92
CA GLU A 638 9.56 2.32 -37.07
C GLU A 638 9.42 0.83 -36.75
N GLY A 639 8.81 0.06 -37.65
CA GLY A 639 8.54 -1.37 -37.45
C GLY A 639 7.19 -1.71 -36.82
N THR A 640 6.41 -0.73 -36.37
CA THR A 640 5.02 -0.95 -35.91
C THR A 640 4.00 -0.91 -37.05
N VAL A 641 2.82 -1.52 -36.86
CA VAL A 641 1.77 -1.62 -37.90
C VAL A 641 1.23 -0.24 -38.33
N ALA A 642 1.22 0.73 -37.41
CA ALA A 642 0.73 2.08 -37.67
C ALA A 642 1.80 3.02 -38.26
N HIS A 643 3.02 2.53 -38.48
CA HIS A 643 4.11 3.33 -39.01
C HIS A 643 4.00 3.52 -40.53
N GLU A 644 4.10 4.76 -40.98
CA GLU A 644 4.04 5.15 -42.39
C GLU A 644 5.03 6.29 -42.66
N ARG A 645 5.64 6.32 -43.86
CA ARG A 645 6.65 7.33 -44.24
C ARG A 645 6.16 8.78 -44.10
N SER A 646 4.86 9.01 -44.27
CA SER A 646 4.24 10.33 -44.12
C SER A 646 4.40 10.90 -42.69
N LEU A 647 4.50 10.02 -41.67
CA LEU A 647 4.69 10.42 -40.27
C LEU A 647 6.08 11.00 -40.00
N GLU A 648 7.08 10.63 -40.79
CA GLU A 648 8.46 11.13 -40.64
C GLU A 648 8.59 12.61 -41.03
N GLN A 649 7.73 13.08 -41.94
CA GLN A 649 7.76 14.44 -42.48
C GLN A 649 6.84 15.41 -41.73
N LEU A 650 5.86 14.90 -40.98
CA LEU A 650 4.87 15.73 -40.30
C LEU A 650 5.44 16.61 -39.18
N PRO A 651 6.34 16.14 -38.29
CA PRO A 651 6.94 17.00 -37.28
C PRO A 651 7.63 18.22 -37.89
N GLN A 652 8.26 18.04 -39.05
CA GLN A 652 8.91 19.13 -39.80
C GLN A 652 7.89 20.09 -40.41
N THR A 653 6.79 19.55 -40.94
CA THR A 653 5.68 20.35 -41.48
C THR A 653 5.07 21.22 -40.38
N LEU A 654 4.83 20.66 -39.19
CA LEU A 654 4.32 21.39 -38.03
C LEU A 654 5.30 22.47 -37.55
N ALA A 655 6.61 22.17 -37.53
CA ALA A 655 7.63 23.16 -37.19
C ALA A 655 7.65 24.35 -38.16
N GLY A 656 7.34 24.14 -39.44
CA GLY A 656 7.22 25.18 -40.46
C GLY A 656 6.02 26.13 -40.25
N LEU A 657 5.01 25.71 -39.49
CA LEU A 657 3.82 26.51 -39.18
C LEU A 657 4.04 27.51 -38.03
N GLN A 658 5.21 27.50 -37.37
CA GLN A 658 5.52 28.32 -36.19
C GLN A 658 4.53 28.16 -35.02
N VAL A 659 3.89 26.98 -34.93
CA VAL A 659 2.97 26.63 -33.85
C VAL A 659 3.66 25.74 -32.82
N SER A 660 3.20 25.82 -31.57
CA SER A 660 3.60 24.87 -30.53
C SER A 660 2.97 23.52 -30.81
N PHE A 661 3.76 22.45 -30.74
CA PHE A 661 3.28 21.11 -31.01
C PHE A 661 3.97 20.03 -30.16
N LEU A 662 3.27 18.91 -30.01
CA LEU A 662 3.74 17.70 -29.36
C LEU A 662 3.74 16.54 -30.35
N VAL A 663 4.72 15.65 -30.22
CA VAL A 663 4.69 14.34 -30.87
C VAL A 663 4.66 13.27 -29.79
N LEU A 664 3.56 12.51 -29.75
CA LEU A 664 3.33 11.44 -28.80
C LEU A 664 3.64 10.10 -29.47
N TYR A 665 4.62 9.38 -28.93
CA TYR A 665 4.88 7.98 -29.26
C TYR A 665 4.30 7.09 -28.16
N PRO A 666 3.24 6.32 -28.45
CA PRO A 666 2.65 5.40 -27.48
C PRO A 666 3.64 4.32 -27.00
N SER A 667 3.40 3.78 -25.81
CA SER A 667 4.17 2.67 -25.24
C SER A 667 4.09 1.41 -26.13
N GLU A 668 5.21 0.75 -26.33
CA GLU A 668 5.28 -0.53 -27.08
C GLU A 668 5.14 -1.76 -26.17
N LYS A 669 5.05 -1.55 -24.85
CA LYS A 669 4.80 -2.64 -23.92
C LYS A 669 3.35 -3.10 -24.04
N ASP A 670 3.17 -4.31 -24.54
CA ASP A 670 1.85 -4.94 -24.62
C ASP A 670 1.33 -5.22 -23.21
N MET A 671 0.18 -4.65 -22.83
CA MET A 671 -0.48 -5.02 -21.56
C MET A 671 -0.89 -6.50 -21.53
N ARG A 672 -0.82 -7.22 -22.66
CA ARG A 672 -0.93 -8.68 -22.70
C ARG A 672 0.30 -9.41 -22.14
N SER A 673 1.48 -8.79 -22.09
CA SER A 673 2.70 -9.43 -21.56
C SER A 673 2.79 -9.43 -20.03
N PHE A 674 1.80 -8.86 -19.34
CA PHE A 674 1.52 -9.10 -17.91
C PHE A 674 0.26 -9.97 -17.71
N GLY A 675 -0.19 -10.65 -18.77
CA GLY A 675 -1.36 -11.52 -18.75
C GLY A 675 -1.12 -12.79 -17.96
N THR A 676 -1.82 -12.91 -16.81
CA THR A 676 -2.12 -14.15 -16.09
C THR A 676 -0.92 -15.07 -15.82
N ARG A 677 -0.29 -14.90 -14.65
CA ARG A 677 0.46 -16.01 -14.03
C ARG A 677 -0.48 -17.21 -13.87
N GLN A 678 -0.36 -18.21 -14.72
CA GLN A 678 -0.44 -19.57 -14.22
C GLN A 678 0.91 -19.80 -13.53
N PRO A 679 0.97 -20.09 -12.22
CA PRO A 679 2.20 -20.62 -11.64
C PRO A 679 2.65 -21.78 -12.53
N LEU A 680 3.95 -21.86 -12.83
CA LEU A 680 4.49 -23.02 -13.51
C LEU A 680 4.11 -24.23 -12.68
N GLY A 681 3.11 -25.00 -13.12
CA GLY A 681 2.89 -26.31 -12.58
C GLY A 681 4.12 -27.13 -12.96
N LEU A 682 5.12 -27.19 -12.09
CA LEU A 682 6.32 -28.01 -12.27
C LEU A 682 6.02 -29.46 -12.67
N PRO A 683 4.91 -30.09 -12.21
CA PRO A 683 4.50 -31.40 -12.72
C PRO A 683 4.27 -31.44 -14.24
N ARG A 684 4.00 -30.31 -14.90
CA ARG A 684 3.83 -30.19 -16.36
C ARG A 684 5.15 -30.01 -17.11
N LEU A 685 6.20 -29.50 -16.46
CA LEU A 685 7.55 -29.41 -17.05
C LEU A 685 8.36 -30.71 -16.86
N LEU A 686 8.05 -31.47 -15.82
CA LEU A 686 8.67 -32.76 -15.49
C LEU A 686 8.09 -33.90 -16.33
N ALA A 687 8.65 -34.08 -17.53
CA ALA A 687 8.43 -35.28 -18.34
C ALA A 687 9.33 -36.43 -17.85
N GLU A 688 8.78 -37.63 -17.73
CA GLU A 688 9.51 -38.82 -17.25
C GLU A 688 10.76 -39.12 -18.10
N GLU A 689 10.70 -38.85 -19.40
CA GLU A 689 11.82 -39.01 -20.33
C GLU A 689 13.00 -38.03 -20.11
N ARG A 690 12.81 -36.99 -19.28
CA ARG A 690 13.79 -35.92 -19.00
C ARG A 690 14.35 -35.97 -17.58
N VAL A 691 14.03 -37.02 -16.83
CA VAL A 691 14.59 -37.30 -15.51
C VAL A 691 15.51 -38.50 -15.61
N VAL A 692 16.72 -38.38 -15.09
CA VAL A 692 17.69 -39.49 -15.02
C VAL A 692 18.07 -39.72 -13.57
N PHE A 693 17.63 -40.86 -13.04
CA PHE A 693 18.04 -41.37 -11.74
C PHE A 693 19.35 -42.14 -11.87
N ASP A 694 20.08 -42.28 -10.76
CA ASP A 694 21.26 -43.14 -10.64
C ASP A 694 22.37 -42.85 -11.68
N LEU A 695 22.64 -41.56 -11.92
CA LEU A 695 23.77 -41.15 -12.76
C LEU A 695 25.09 -41.67 -12.16
N ALA A 696 25.94 -42.24 -13.03
CA ALA A 696 27.24 -42.81 -12.69
C ALA A 696 28.35 -42.23 -13.60
N THR A 697 28.20 -40.97 -13.98
CA THR A 697 29.11 -40.23 -14.86
C THR A 697 30.37 -39.80 -14.09
N SER A 698 31.49 -39.68 -14.78
CA SER A 698 32.78 -39.38 -14.14
C SER A 698 33.08 -37.89 -14.01
N SER A 699 32.37 -37.05 -14.78
CA SER A 699 32.51 -35.59 -14.76
C SER A 699 31.18 -34.86 -14.87
N TYR A 700 31.15 -33.59 -14.44
CA TYR A 700 29.96 -32.75 -14.57
C TYR A 700 29.57 -32.56 -16.04
N ALA A 701 30.55 -32.39 -16.94
CA ALA A 701 30.31 -32.27 -18.38
C ALA A 701 29.65 -33.52 -18.97
N GLU A 702 30.11 -34.72 -18.61
CA GLU A 702 29.45 -35.98 -19.01
C GLU A 702 28.02 -36.06 -18.46
N THR A 703 27.78 -35.49 -17.28
CA THR A 703 26.45 -35.49 -16.67
C THR A 703 25.49 -34.55 -17.40
N VAL A 704 25.95 -33.35 -17.75
CA VAL A 704 25.20 -32.39 -18.58
C VAL A 704 24.94 -32.96 -19.97
N ASP A 705 25.91 -33.66 -20.57
CA ASP A 705 25.77 -34.33 -21.87
C ASP A 705 24.64 -35.38 -21.86
N VAL A 706 24.65 -36.26 -20.86
CA VAL A 706 23.59 -37.27 -20.67
C VAL A 706 22.22 -36.63 -20.50
N LEU A 707 22.11 -35.55 -19.72
CA LEU A 707 20.85 -34.84 -19.55
C LEU A 707 20.41 -34.14 -20.84
N LEU A 708 21.29 -33.37 -21.47
CA LEU A 708 21.00 -32.59 -22.66
C LEU A 708 20.52 -33.47 -23.83
N SER A 709 21.08 -34.68 -23.95
CA SER A 709 20.69 -35.68 -24.95
C SER A 709 19.20 -36.08 -24.88
N ARG A 710 18.52 -35.84 -23.75
CA ARG A 710 17.08 -36.08 -23.54
C ARG A 710 16.18 -34.98 -24.09
N ALA A 711 16.71 -33.77 -24.29
CA ALA A 711 15.97 -32.65 -24.89
C ALA A 711 16.35 -32.43 -26.36
N ILE A 712 17.63 -32.61 -26.69
CA ILE A 712 18.20 -32.32 -28.00
C ILE A 712 19.08 -33.51 -28.40
N ALA A 713 18.84 -34.09 -29.59
CA ALA A 713 19.62 -35.25 -30.03
C ALA A 713 21.11 -34.90 -30.19
N ALA A 714 22.01 -35.83 -29.84
CA ALA A 714 23.46 -35.61 -29.87
C ALA A 714 24.03 -35.26 -31.26
N HIS A 715 23.27 -35.47 -32.35
CA HIS A 715 23.68 -35.14 -33.71
C HIS A 715 23.21 -33.73 -34.15
N ASP A 716 22.48 -33.03 -33.28
CA ASP A 716 22.02 -31.67 -33.52
C ASP A 716 23.17 -30.68 -33.23
N PRO A 717 23.53 -29.77 -34.16
CA PRO A 717 24.61 -28.81 -33.95
C PRO A 717 24.34 -27.79 -32.82
N ARG A 718 23.14 -27.77 -32.24
CA ARG A 718 22.84 -27.03 -30.99
C ARG A 718 23.34 -27.76 -29.76
N HIS A 719 23.43 -29.09 -29.79
CA HIS A 719 23.84 -29.92 -28.66
C HIS A 719 25.26 -29.60 -28.21
N ASP A 720 26.24 -29.67 -29.12
CA ASP A 720 27.65 -29.41 -28.78
C ASP A 720 27.88 -27.97 -28.30
N ARG A 721 27.17 -26.99 -28.89
CA ARG A 721 27.23 -25.58 -28.46
C ARG A 721 26.65 -25.39 -27.07
N LEU A 722 25.51 -26.02 -26.77
CA LEU A 722 24.88 -25.94 -25.46
C LEU A 722 25.70 -26.68 -24.41
N LEU A 723 26.25 -27.85 -24.74
CA LEU A 723 27.16 -28.59 -23.87
C LEU A 723 28.38 -27.74 -23.52
N GLN A 724 28.99 -27.08 -24.51
CA GLN A 724 30.11 -26.17 -24.27
C GLN A 724 29.69 -24.99 -23.36
N SER A 725 28.53 -24.38 -23.59
CA SER A 725 28.05 -23.26 -22.75
C SER A 725 27.59 -23.65 -21.34
N LEU A 726 27.07 -24.87 -21.16
CA LEU A 726 26.51 -25.33 -19.88
C LEU A 726 27.54 -26.08 -19.03
N ALA A 727 28.63 -26.56 -19.61
CA ALA A 727 29.65 -27.35 -18.91
C ALA A 727 31.09 -26.83 -19.00
N LEU A 728 31.44 -25.95 -19.95
CA LEU A 728 32.85 -25.56 -20.22
C LEU A 728 33.09 -24.03 -20.25
N ASP A 729 32.15 -23.20 -20.74
CA ASP A 729 32.25 -21.73 -20.77
C ASP A 729 31.45 -21.11 -19.59
N ASP A 730 32.04 -21.18 -18.41
CA ASP A 730 31.40 -20.99 -17.09
C ASP A 730 31.11 -19.52 -16.70
N VAL A 731 30.80 -18.65 -17.67
CA VAL A 731 30.39 -17.26 -17.38
C VAL A 731 28.90 -17.21 -17.06
N GLY A 732 28.53 -17.68 -15.87
CA GLY A 732 27.25 -17.39 -15.22
C GLY A 732 26.04 -18.22 -15.65
N TYR A 733 26.25 -19.42 -16.22
CA TYR A 733 25.15 -20.31 -16.65
C TYR A 733 24.86 -21.47 -15.70
N ALA A 734 25.77 -21.80 -14.78
CA ALA A 734 25.55 -22.75 -13.69
C ALA A 734 25.53 -21.98 -12.35
N SER A 735 24.65 -22.35 -11.44
CA SER A 735 24.55 -21.74 -10.12
C SER A 735 24.19 -22.77 -9.07
N GLU A 736 25.04 -22.88 -8.05
CA GLU A 736 24.77 -23.72 -6.89
C GLU A 736 23.69 -23.03 -6.03
N CYS A 737 22.49 -23.64 -5.99
CA CYS A 737 21.36 -23.08 -5.24
C CYS A 737 21.36 -23.54 -3.78
N LEU A 738 21.89 -24.73 -3.51
CA LEU A 738 22.22 -25.26 -2.18
C LEU A 738 23.45 -26.16 -2.31
N PRO A 739 24.22 -26.40 -1.22
CA PRO A 739 25.32 -27.35 -1.22
C PRO A 739 24.88 -28.70 -1.83
N GLY A 740 25.47 -29.07 -2.97
CA GLY A 740 25.15 -30.32 -3.67
C GLY A 740 24.03 -30.26 -4.72
N VAL A 741 23.43 -29.09 -4.99
CA VAL A 741 22.41 -28.88 -6.05
C VAL A 741 22.86 -27.80 -7.03
N MET A 742 23.07 -28.20 -8.28
CA MET A 742 23.47 -27.29 -9.37
C MET A 742 22.31 -27.07 -10.34
N ILE A 743 22.03 -25.81 -10.65
CA ILE A 743 21.03 -25.45 -11.65
C ILE A 743 21.74 -24.73 -12.79
N SER A 744 21.60 -25.24 -14.00
CA SER A 744 22.11 -24.61 -15.21
C SER A 744 20.99 -24.27 -16.17
N HIS A 745 21.17 -23.23 -16.97
CA HIS A 745 20.09 -22.74 -17.82
C HIS A 745 20.60 -22.19 -19.15
N ALA A 746 19.79 -22.30 -20.18
CA ALA A 746 20.09 -21.73 -21.48
C ALA A 746 18.83 -21.32 -22.22
N ARG A 747 18.95 -20.29 -23.05
CA ARG A 747 17.92 -19.91 -24.02
C ARG A 747 18.29 -20.47 -25.39
N VAL A 748 17.41 -21.30 -25.93
CA VAL A 748 17.67 -22.12 -27.12
C VAL A 748 16.79 -21.66 -28.28
N GLN A 749 17.40 -21.42 -29.45
CA GLN A 749 16.67 -21.11 -30.68
C GLN A 749 15.87 -22.34 -31.15
N ASP A 750 14.66 -22.10 -31.65
CA ASP A 750 13.73 -23.13 -32.15
C ASP A 750 13.36 -24.21 -31.14
N LEU A 751 13.34 -23.86 -29.84
CA LEU A 751 12.76 -24.69 -28.80
C LEU A 751 11.27 -24.36 -28.69
N PRO A 752 10.35 -25.33 -28.78
CA PRO A 752 8.92 -25.05 -28.85
C PRO A 752 8.33 -24.54 -27.52
N ASN A 753 8.82 -25.04 -26.39
CA ASN A 753 8.38 -24.71 -25.04
C ASN A 753 9.56 -24.80 -24.06
N THR A 754 9.46 -24.17 -22.90
CA THR A 754 10.42 -24.38 -21.80
C THR A 754 10.46 -25.85 -21.41
N GLN A 755 11.66 -26.38 -21.17
CA GLN A 755 11.90 -27.74 -20.73
C GLN A 755 12.81 -27.74 -19.49
N MET A 756 12.47 -28.57 -18.52
CA MET A 756 13.30 -28.86 -17.36
C MET A 756 13.84 -30.29 -17.48
N LEU A 757 15.13 -30.46 -17.23
CA LEU A 757 15.78 -31.76 -17.12
C LEU A 757 16.37 -31.90 -15.73
N LEU A 758 16.27 -33.10 -15.15
CA LEU A 758 16.74 -33.38 -13.79
C LEU A 758 17.61 -34.63 -13.78
N GLY A 759 18.81 -34.52 -13.21
CA GLY A 759 19.70 -35.64 -12.94
C GLY A 759 19.93 -35.81 -11.45
N ILE A 760 19.83 -37.03 -10.96
CA ILE A 760 20.24 -37.42 -9.60
C ILE A 760 21.48 -38.32 -9.70
N HIS A 761 22.57 -37.89 -9.07
CA HIS A 761 23.87 -38.55 -9.03
C HIS A 761 24.17 -39.03 -7.59
N PRO A 762 23.88 -40.29 -7.23
CA PRO A 762 23.95 -40.76 -5.84
C PRO A 762 25.34 -40.62 -5.21
N GLN A 763 26.40 -40.81 -5.99
CA GLN A 763 27.79 -40.71 -5.51
C GLN A 763 28.34 -39.27 -5.55
N GLY A 764 27.58 -38.33 -6.10
CA GLY A 764 27.97 -36.95 -6.36
C GLY A 764 29.05 -36.80 -7.45
N VAL A 765 29.09 -35.63 -8.08
CA VAL A 765 30.12 -35.25 -9.07
C VAL A 765 30.76 -33.92 -8.69
N SER A 766 32.08 -33.79 -8.86
CA SER A 766 32.78 -32.54 -8.53
C SER A 766 32.55 -31.48 -9.60
N HIS A 767 32.31 -30.23 -9.17
CA HIS A 767 32.25 -29.05 -10.04
C HIS A 767 33.12 -27.92 -9.46
N GLU A 768 33.77 -27.12 -10.31
CA GLU A 768 34.72 -26.09 -9.85
C GLU A 768 34.06 -24.99 -8.99
N GLN A 769 32.77 -24.72 -9.23
CA GLN A 769 31.98 -23.73 -8.49
C GLN A 769 31.28 -24.26 -7.22
N SER A 770 31.39 -25.57 -6.91
CA SER A 770 30.78 -26.14 -5.71
C SER A 770 31.85 -26.61 -4.72
N ALA A 771 31.65 -26.29 -3.45
CA ALA A 771 32.53 -26.74 -2.37
C ALA A 771 32.29 -28.22 -1.96
N GLN A 772 31.22 -28.84 -2.47
CA GLN A 772 30.81 -30.21 -2.16
C GLN A 772 30.54 -31.00 -3.46
N ALA A 773 30.34 -32.31 -3.34
CA ALA A 773 29.93 -33.10 -4.49
C ALA A 773 28.49 -32.73 -4.90
N VAL A 774 28.27 -32.45 -6.17
CA VAL A 774 26.95 -32.14 -6.74
C VAL A 774 26.18 -33.44 -6.93
N HIS A 775 25.08 -33.60 -6.21
CA HIS A 775 24.22 -34.77 -6.26
C HIS A 775 22.97 -34.57 -7.11
N VAL A 776 22.53 -33.32 -7.29
CA VAL A 776 21.33 -33.00 -8.09
C VAL A 776 21.69 -31.93 -9.10
N ILE A 777 21.36 -32.18 -10.37
CA ILE A 777 21.67 -31.30 -11.49
C ILE A 777 20.39 -31.01 -12.25
N VAL A 778 20.08 -29.73 -12.43
CA VAL A 778 18.88 -29.28 -13.13
C VAL A 778 19.28 -28.48 -14.35
N LEU A 779 18.73 -28.80 -15.53
CA LEU A 779 18.88 -27.97 -16.72
C LEU A 779 17.55 -27.32 -17.08
N LEU A 780 17.52 -25.99 -17.17
CA LEU A 780 16.37 -25.22 -17.63
C LEU A 780 16.63 -24.66 -19.04
N LEU A 781 16.00 -25.26 -20.04
CA LEU A 781 16.09 -24.82 -21.43
C LEU A 781 14.83 -24.05 -21.80
N SER A 782 14.96 -22.76 -22.10
CA SER A 782 13.84 -21.90 -22.50
C SER A 782 13.91 -21.51 -23.98
N PRO A 783 12.78 -21.29 -24.67
CA PRO A 783 12.79 -20.75 -26.02
C PRO A 783 13.51 -19.40 -26.08
N ALA A 784 14.29 -19.16 -27.13
CA ALA A 784 14.89 -17.84 -27.37
C ALA A 784 13.82 -16.75 -27.58
N THR A 785 12.58 -17.11 -27.92
CA THR A 785 11.43 -16.20 -28.00
C THR A 785 10.90 -15.75 -26.63
N LEU A 786 11.22 -16.49 -25.55
CA LEU A 786 10.88 -16.12 -24.18
C LEU A 786 11.76 -14.93 -23.74
N THR A 787 11.19 -13.91 -23.07
CA THR A 787 11.98 -12.77 -22.62
C THR A 787 13.03 -13.20 -21.58
N THR A 788 14.13 -12.45 -21.47
CA THR A 788 15.15 -12.71 -20.43
C THR A 788 14.54 -12.63 -19.03
N GLN A 789 13.59 -11.71 -18.80
CA GLN A 789 12.92 -11.56 -17.52
C GLN A 789 12.06 -12.78 -17.17
N ASP A 790 11.29 -13.31 -18.14
CA ASP A 790 10.47 -14.51 -17.93
C ASP A 790 11.34 -15.76 -17.72
N HIS A 791 12.46 -15.85 -18.45
CA HIS A 791 13.44 -16.92 -18.25
C HIS A 791 14.05 -16.88 -16.84
N LEU A 792 14.46 -15.70 -16.37
CA LEU A 792 15.01 -15.52 -15.02
C LEU A 792 13.94 -15.73 -13.93
N ALA A 793 12.68 -15.39 -14.20
CA ALA A 793 11.57 -15.70 -13.31
C ALA A 793 11.33 -17.21 -13.21
N GLN A 794 11.37 -17.94 -14.33
CA GLN A 794 11.30 -19.41 -14.33
C GLN A 794 12.46 -20.05 -13.57
N LEU A 795 13.66 -19.48 -13.72
CA LEU A 795 14.85 -19.90 -12.98
C LEU A 795 14.69 -19.65 -11.47
N ALA A 796 14.17 -18.49 -11.07
CA ALA A 796 13.94 -18.13 -9.68
C ALA A 796 12.83 -19.01 -9.04
N ASP A 797 11.76 -19.30 -9.77
CA ASP A 797 10.72 -20.25 -9.35
C ASP A 797 11.33 -21.62 -9.10
N LEU A 798 12.12 -22.13 -10.04
CA LEU A 798 12.80 -23.42 -9.93
C LEU A 798 13.78 -23.45 -8.76
N ALA A 799 14.59 -22.40 -8.56
CA ALA A 799 15.52 -22.29 -7.43
C ALA A 799 14.80 -22.26 -6.06
N ARG A 800 13.56 -21.74 -5.98
CA ARG A 800 12.78 -21.75 -4.74
C ARG A 800 12.45 -23.16 -4.23
N TYR A 801 12.12 -24.09 -5.13
CA TYR A 801 11.84 -25.49 -4.76
C TYR A 801 13.04 -26.18 -4.14
N PHE A 802 14.23 -25.89 -4.67
CA PHE A 802 15.45 -26.51 -4.16
C PHE A 802 16.00 -25.80 -2.92
N THR A 803 15.73 -24.51 -2.71
CA THR A 803 16.24 -23.75 -1.54
C THR A 803 15.45 -23.98 -0.25
N HIS A 804 14.16 -24.31 -0.34
CA HIS A 804 13.27 -24.45 0.82
C HIS A 804 12.86 -25.90 1.12
N GLY A 805 13.31 -26.86 0.31
CA GLY A 805 12.98 -28.28 0.47
C GLY A 805 13.62 -28.93 1.69
N GLU A 806 12.90 -29.84 2.36
CA GLU A 806 13.50 -30.71 3.38
C GLU A 806 14.61 -31.57 2.74
N SER A 807 15.75 -31.63 3.45
CA SER A 807 16.92 -32.52 3.27
C SER A 807 17.15 -33.04 1.84
N LEU A 808 18.23 -32.54 1.22
CA LEU A 808 18.81 -33.07 -0.03
C LEU A 808 18.87 -34.61 -0.07
N ASP A 809 19.07 -35.26 1.08
CA ASP A 809 19.14 -36.71 1.21
C ASP A 809 17.85 -37.43 0.77
N GLN A 810 16.68 -36.82 0.98
CA GLN A 810 15.39 -37.38 0.52
C GLN A 810 15.27 -37.35 -1.00
N LEU A 811 15.76 -36.27 -1.62
CA LEU A 811 15.75 -36.11 -3.06
C LEU A 811 16.77 -37.05 -3.73
N VAL A 812 17.95 -37.22 -3.13
CA VAL A 812 18.98 -38.16 -3.61
C VAL A 812 18.55 -39.62 -3.45
N ALA A 813 17.70 -39.93 -2.47
CA ALA A 813 17.13 -41.27 -2.27
C ALA A 813 15.98 -41.61 -3.24
N CYS A 814 15.55 -40.68 -4.10
CA CYS A 814 14.52 -40.95 -5.10
C CYS A 814 15.10 -41.80 -6.24
N HIS A 815 14.46 -42.93 -6.53
CA HIS A 815 14.80 -43.81 -7.66
C HIS A 815 13.65 -43.96 -8.67
N GLN A 816 12.48 -43.38 -8.38
CA GLN A 816 11.28 -43.49 -9.20
C GLN A 816 10.58 -42.14 -9.36
N MET A 817 9.92 -41.95 -10.51
CA MET A 817 9.20 -40.72 -10.84
C MET A 817 8.04 -40.42 -9.87
N SER A 818 7.42 -41.44 -9.28
CA SER A 818 6.38 -41.29 -8.24
C SER A 818 6.93 -40.60 -6.99
N GLN A 819 8.08 -41.06 -6.48
CA GLN A 819 8.75 -40.49 -5.31
C GLN A 819 9.17 -39.04 -5.55
N LEU A 820 9.72 -38.76 -6.74
CA LEU A 820 10.12 -37.41 -7.13
C LEU A 820 8.91 -36.47 -7.22
N ARG A 821 7.79 -36.93 -7.80
CA ARG A 821 6.56 -36.14 -7.87
C ARG A 821 5.99 -35.88 -6.48
N ASP A 822 5.98 -36.88 -5.60
CA ASP A 822 5.52 -36.72 -4.22
C ASP A 822 6.39 -35.72 -3.47
N TRP A 823 7.70 -35.72 -3.69
CA TRP A 823 8.62 -34.71 -3.15
C TRP A 823 8.25 -33.30 -3.61
N PHE A 824 8.07 -33.07 -4.92
CA PHE A 824 7.64 -31.75 -5.43
C PHE A 824 6.25 -31.32 -4.94
N ILE A 825 5.29 -32.25 -4.82
CA ILE A 825 3.95 -31.97 -4.31
C ILE A 825 3.99 -31.59 -2.82
N GLN A 826 4.82 -32.26 -2.03
CA GLN A 826 5.05 -31.89 -0.64
C GLN A 826 5.64 -30.48 -0.54
N GLN A 827 6.60 -30.12 -1.40
CA GLN A 827 7.15 -28.76 -1.44
C GLN A 827 6.12 -27.71 -1.88
N ASP A 828 5.27 -28.02 -2.86
CA ASP A 828 4.16 -27.14 -3.26
C ASP A 828 3.17 -26.89 -2.11
N SER A 829 2.89 -27.91 -1.28
CA SER A 829 1.95 -27.79 -0.15
C SER A 829 2.49 -26.95 1.02
N ILE A 830 3.80 -26.77 1.10
CA ILE A 830 4.48 -25.91 2.08
C ILE A 830 4.47 -24.43 1.63
N HIS A 831 4.24 -24.17 0.34
CA HIS A 831 4.29 -22.84 -0.27
C HIS A 831 2.95 -22.33 -0.84
N GLY A 832 1.87 -23.11 -0.74
CA GLY A 832 0.51 -22.78 -1.20
C GLY A 832 -0.39 -22.10 -0.18
#